data_AF-A0A812GYY8-F1
#
_entry.id   AF-A0A812GYY8-F1
#
_cell.length_a   1.000
_cell.length_b   1.000
_cell.length_c   1.000
_cell.angle_alpha   90.00
_cell.angle_beta   90.00
_cell.angle_gamma   90.00
#
_symmetry.space_group_name_H-M   'P 1'
#
loop_
_entity.id
_entity.type
_entity.pdbx_description
1 polymer ?
#
loop_
_entity_poly.entity_id
_entity_poly.type
_entity_poly.pdbx_seq_one_letter_code
_entity_poly.pdbx_strand_id
1 'polypeptide(L)'
;MIYALLVKCTFELKVYDMPIGFPKPKRLTSAGYAPVQDDVPLAPPTPTPALEPEPVAGFECRIKIYAPKSDLSSLKLGVFSLSKSDNEESVRRWRSEEALDSARYTVLTGECHVEEPKKLTHEFHQNFGISTSFDVTPRSVGSVYFNAEFIPLLPSLETESKLGWALHGFYYYFYEGKLLYELDILGDGKWGWRITQSSSFDGISSTPVSDHVFSSLLVPVKVEGKEPEKQHILYSRGKLTNEQLSEVSMAWLDENATLIDTTLLVSSLQQPLLPREAPSDINDTAAKEIQTHKVNMKDNGQHESWSDIAGYYDLSPKELLKLNPSFEQAPMALRAGDVLIVEKSDVVDETQETKESPSPLTEIKVGESYVLGNTWGRYNQPLLSPSMKHIFELQGISQTTPVLNVKKVEEKILRIGVFFDGTGQNHLNDLYKETRGVKSRTNVARLFEIYPLDDNSNAIYVAGVGTVDGAWQTPTLIDEGKDEVDLAQAFGVSPNNLEKTWTFVDTAYNLVADDTGAFYKWQNWTKQYFNIIQSLKDNQSFQGITHIEFDVFGFSRGAALARHFVNAVKDGLPDYNKPRDGEAFGEVFPNLLAHQDDISSQPKHGYYPDETRTCSVRFVGLFDTVGSFYLAGNNDEGNFELGLDTSCAERVFQISAHHEYRKNFPLTSLLPSDGILPSNFYEEVFAGCHTDIGGGYPSKEQYAKQGLPERYGMPLSATYNRELIKTESIREDIQAQQNVYGAAAYSDRLHKQAQDAWNLECRTKGLYGVVTLVNGILYYYELQPISNALSALPLERMKQQAEVAGVNWDDEKLAYQQDFSQLTGNDVALKTLNEKLLAQPLGSIAPTHWQGEISQYGKEWIHRPHDALINAGCETAMDSLVNAVTKEGNQLKRVVFDNEV
;
A
#
# COMPACT_ATOMS: atom_id res chain seq x y z
N MET A 1 41.80 -18.32 31.88
CA MET A 1 42.99 -17.66 31.31
C MET A 1 42.66 -17.14 29.91
N ILE A 2 41.64 -16.28 29.80
CA ILE A 2 41.18 -15.65 28.55
C ILE A 2 40.74 -14.23 28.95
N TYR A 3 41.71 -13.32 29.05
CA TYR A 3 41.47 -11.89 29.36
C TYR A 3 42.69 -11.04 28.96
N ALA A 4 43.27 -11.32 27.77
CA ALA A 4 44.40 -10.58 27.22
C ALA A 4 44.59 -10.87 25.72
N LEU A 5 43.78 -10.25 24.85
CA LEU A 5 44.08 -10.06 23.40
C LEU A 5 43.01 -9.17 22.73
N LEU A 6 42.84 -7.94 23.23
CA LEU A 6 41.90 -6.96 22.64
C LEU A 6 42.44 -5.52 22.72
N VAL A 7 43.70 -5.31 22.31
CA VAL A 7 44.24 -3.98 21.98
C VAL A 7 45.24 -4.12 20.82
N LYS A 8 45.18 -3.19 19.86
CA LYS A 8 46.01 -3.03 18.64
C LYS A 8 45.69 -3.94 17.45
N CYS A 9 44.81 -3.44 16.58
CA CYS A 9 45.16 -3.20 15.18
C CYS A 9 44.27 -2.08 14.61
N THR A 10 44.83 -0.89 14.46
CA THR A 10 44.26 0.17 13.63
C THR A 10 44.40 -0.25 12.16
N PHE A 11 43.28 -0.49 11.49
CA PHE A 11 43.26 -0.60 10.02
C PHE A 11 42.68 0.67 9.41
N GLU A 12 43.39 1.20 8.43
CA GLU A 12 42.96 2.36 7.65
C GLU A 12 41.74 1.99 6.80
N LEU A 13 40.66 2.76 6.92
CA LEU A 13 39.56 2.74 5.97
C LEU A 13 40.03 3.33 4.63
N LYS A 14 40.59 2.48 3.77
CA LYS A 14 40.67 2.78 2.34
C LYS A 14 39.31 2.61 1.71
N VAL A 15 38.61 3.73 1.55
CA VAL A 15 37.44 3.83 0.68
C VAL A 15 37.89 3.46 -0.74
N TYR A 16 37.36 2.35 -1.27
CA TYR A 16 37.43 2.03 -2.68
C TYR A 16 36.10 2.44 -3.31
N ASP A 17 36.12 3.54 -4.06
CA ASP A 17 35.00 3.88 -4.94
C ASP A 17 34.85 2.79 -6.01
N MET A 18 33.66 2.17 -6.09
CA MET A 18 33.21 1.46 -7.28
C MET A 18 31.94 2.14 -7.83
N PRO A 19 31.84 2.36 -9.15
CA PRO A 19 30.81 3.22 -9.72
C PRO A 19 29.51 2.47 -10.01
N ILE A 20 28.47 2.71 -9.20
CA ILE A 20 27.08 2.43 -9.58
C ILE A 20 26.30 3.73 -9.46
N GLY A 21 26.15 4.42 -10.60
CA GLY A 21 25.51 5.73 -10.67
C GLY A 21 24.03 5.63 -11.00
N PHE A 22 23.17 5.71 -9.98
CA PHE A 22 21.75 6.01 -10.17
C PHE A 22 21.54 7.54 -10.29
N PRO A 23 20.71 8.03 -11.23
CA PRO A 23 20.55 9.45 -11.48
C PRO A 23 19.76 10.14 -10.37
N LYS A 24 20.40 11.05 -9.62
CA LYS A 24 19.71 11.90 -8.65
C LYS A 24 18.79 12.93 -9.33
N PRO A 25 17.62 13.25 -8.76
CA PRO A 25 16.72 14.25 -9.33
C PRO A 25 17.38 15.64 -9.37
N LYS A 26 17.24 16.33 -10.50
CA LYS A 26 17.73 17.70 -10.68
C LYS A 26 16.96 18.66 -9.78
N ARG A 27 17.58 19.11 -8.68
CA ARG A 27 17.14 20.35 -8.02
C ARG A 27 17.28 21.51 -9.00
N LEU A 28 16.17 22.20 -9.30
CA LEU A 28 16.24 23.54 -9.85
C LEU A 28 16.95 24.44 -8.82
N THR A 29 18.00 25.13 -9.25
CA THR A 29 18.56 26.27 -8.53
C THR A 29 18.53 27.49 -9.45
N SER A 30 18.18 28.62 -8.84
CA SER A 30 17.88 29.92 -9.47
C SER A 30 18.83 30.35 -10.58
N ALA A 31 18.26 30.96 -11.63
CA ALA A 31 19.01 31.74 -12.61
C ALA A 31 19.82 32.85 -11.90
N GLY A 32 21.15 32.71 -11.89
CA GLY A 32 22.05 33.74 -11.43
C GLY A 32 22.23 34.81 -12.51
N TYR A 33 21.60 35.97 -12.32
CA TYR A 33 21.93 37.15 -13.12
C TYR A 33 23.29 37.69 -12.71
N ALA A 34 24.14 38.01 -13.69
CA ALA A 34 25.34 38.79 -13.44
C ALA A 34 24.95 40.21 -12.98
N PRO A 35 25.72 40.85 -12.07
CA PRO A 35 25.46 42.24 -11.69
C PRO A 35 25.59 43.15 -12.92
N VAL A 36 24.66 44.10 -13.04
CA VAL A 36 24.63 45.08 -14.13
C VAL A 36 25.92 45.91 -14.07
N GLN A 37 26.67 45.93 -15.18
CA GLN A 37 27.65 46.98 -15.41
C GLN A 37 26.89 48.21 -15.88
N ASP A 38 26.70 49.16 -14.97
CA ASP A 38 26.43 50.54 -15.36
C ASP A 38 27.63 51.10 -16.15
N ASP A 39 27.36 52.08 -17.02
CA ASP A 39 28.32 52.79 -17.89
C ASP A 39 28.86 52.05 -19.14
N VAL A 40 27.97 51.76 -20.09
CA VAL A 40 28.31 51.76 -21.53
C VAL A 40 27.55 52.90 -22.22
N PRO A 41 28.23 53.85 -22.89
CA PRO A 41 27.55 54.94 -23.60
C PRO A 41 26.70 54.40 -24.76
N LEU A 42 25.38 54.61 -24.69
CA LEU A 42 24.48 54.34 -25.81
C LEU A 42 24.83 55.25 -26.99
N ALA A 43 25.19 54.65 -28.12
CA ALA A 43 25.21 55.35 -29.40
C ALA A 43 23.79 55.87 -29.71
N PRO A 44 23.64 57.06 -30.34
CA PRO A 44 22.32 57.58 -30.68
C PRO A 44 21.57 56.59 -31.58
N PRO A 45 20.25 56.39 -31.38
CA PRO A 45 19.49 55.43 -32.15
C PRO A 45 19.52 55.78 -33.63
N THR A 46 19.89 54.82 -34.47
CA THR A 46 19.69 54.91 -35.92
C THR A 46 18.22 55.24 -36.17
N PRO A 47 17.90 56.25 -37.01
CA PRO A 47 16.51 56.59 -37.27
C PRO A 47 15.78 55.37 -37.82
N THR A 48 14.74 54.93 -37.10
CA THR A 48 13.86 53.85 -37.55
C THR A 48 13.35 54.22 -38.94
N PRO A 49 13.54 53.38 -39.98
CA PRO A 49 12.85 53.61 -41.24
C PRO A 49 11.36 53.68 -40.95
N ALA A 50 10.65 54.60 -41.62
CA ALA A 50 9.21 54.72 -41.44
C ALA A 50 8.58 53.35 -41.65
N LEU A 51 7.82 52.86 -40.66
CA LEU A 51 7.01 51.67 -40.87
C LEU A 51 6.08 51.97 -42.04
N GLU A 52 6.26 51.24 -43.13
CA GLU A 52 5.17 51.03 -44.07
C GLU A 52 3.99 50.49 -43.26
N PRO A 53 2.76 51.00 -43.46
CA PRO A 53 1.62 50.52 -42.71
C PRO A 53 1.50 49.00 -42.91
N GLU A 54 1.52 48.25 -41.81
CA GLU A 54 1.30 46.80 -41.80
C GLU A 54 0.12 46.47 -42.74
N PRO A 55 0.29 45.57 -43.73
CA PRO A 55 -0.74 45.33 -44.72
C PRO A 55 -2.00 44.84 -44.03
N VAL A 56 -3.10 45.59 -44.13
CA VAL A 56 -4.35 45.21 -43.48
C VAL A 56 -4.84 43.90 -44.10
N ALA A 57 -5.03 42.88 -43.28
CA ALA A 57 -5.57 41.58 -43.70
C ALA A 57 -6.94 41.77 -44.38
N GLY A 58 -7.02 41.44 -45.67
CA GLY A 58 -8.28 41.50 -46.44
C GLY A 58 -9.16 40.26 -46.24
N PHE A 59 -8.57 39.19 -45.69
CA PHE A 59 -9.20 37.89 -45.51
C PHE A 59 -8.98 37.37 -44.08
N GLU A 60 -9.84 36.45 -43.66
CA GLU A 60 -9.81 35.79 -42.36
C GLU A 60 -10.07 34.30 -42.52
N CYS A 61 -9.35 33.48 -41.76
CA CYS A 61 -9.70 32.09 -41.53
C CYS A 61 -10.34 31.97 -40.14
N ARG A 62 -11.53 31.37 -40.06
CA ARG A 62 -12.30 31.30 -38.81
C ARG A 62 -12.57 29.87 -38.41
N ILE A 63 -12.14 29.52 -37.20
CA ILE A 63 -12.36 28.21 -36.58
C ILE A 63 -13.36 28.41 -35.45
N LYS A 64 -14.41 27.60 -35.42
CA LYS A 64 -15.37 27.55 -34.32
C LYS A 64 -15.02 26.38 -33.41
N ILE A 65 -14.82 26.64 -32.12
CA ILE A 65 -14.64 25.60 -31.11
C ILE A 65 -15.89 25.59 -30.24
N TYR A 66 -16.59 24.46 -30.14
CA TYR A 66 -17.79 24.26 -29.32
C TYR A 66 -17.46 24.18 -27.80
N ALA A 67 -16.78 25.19 -27.28
CA ALA A 67 -16.51 25.40 -25.87
C ALA A 67 -16.44 26.92 -25.55
N PRO A 68 -16.84 27.35 -24.33
CA PRO A 68 -16.60 28.70 -23.83
C PRO A 68 -15.11 29.07 -23.83
N LYS A 69 -14.82 30.38 -23.85
CA LYS A 69 -13.43 30.86 -23.92
C LYS A 69 -12.63 30.55 -22.65
N SER A 70 -13.31 30.46 -21.50
CA SER A 70 -12.75 30.04 -20.21
C SER A 70 -12.16 28.64 -20.21
N ASP A 71 -12.71 27.74 -21.03
CA ASP A 71 -12.48 26.30 -20.90
C ASP A 71 -11.27 25.83 -21.71
N LEU A 72 -10.87 26.59 -22.73
CA LEU A 72 -9.87 26.20 -23.72
C LEU A 72 -8.52 25.81 -23.10
N SER A 73 -8.10 26.50 -22.03
CA SER A 73 -6.89 26.20 -21.26
C SER A 73 -7.03 24.94 -20.40
N SER A 74 -8.18 24.75 -19.76
CA SER A 74 -8.44 23.62 -18.86
C SER A 74 -8.57 22.31 -19.63
N LEU A 75 -9.22 22.37 -20.80
CA LEU A 75 -9.39 21.25 -21.72
C LEU A 75 -8.12 20.88 -22.50
N LYS A 76 -7.13 21.79 -22.56
CA LYS A 76 -5.84 21.62 -23.27
C LYS A 76 -5.99 21.25 -24.75
N LEU A 77 -6.82 22.01 -25.47
CA LEU A 77 -7.25 21.71 -26.85
C LEU A 77 -6.16 21.85 -27.93
N GLY A 78 -4.93 22.17 -27.56
CA GLY A 78 -3.81 22.34 -28.48
C GLY A 78 -3.80 23.68 -29.22
N VAL A 79 -3.14 23.68 -30.38
CA VAL A 79 -2.86 24.87 -31.20
C VAL A 79 -3.23 24.61 -32.66
N PHE A 80 -3.58 25.69 -33.36
CA PHE A 80 -3.84 25.69 -34.79
C PHE A 80 -2.78 26.49 -35.55
N SER A 81 -2.54 26.15 -36.81
CA SER A 81 -1.74 26.97 -37.72
C SER A 81 -2.21 26.82 -39.17
N LEU A 82 -2.00 27.85 -39.98
CA LEU A 82 -2.12 27.75 -41.44
C LEU A 82 -0.73 27.58 -42.04
N SER A 83 -0.59 26.63 -42.97
CA SER A 83 0.63 26.41 -43.73
C SER A 83 1.04 27.66 -44.51
N LYS A 84 2.36 27.83 -44.67
CA LYS A 84 2.93 28.75 -45.67
C LYS A 84 2.43 28.37 -47.08
N SER A 85 2.25 29.37 -47.94
CA SER A 85 2.01 29.23 -49.38
C SER A 85 3.12 29.93 -50.19
N ASP A 86 2.99 29.97 -51.51
CA ASP A 86 3.86 30.77 -52.39
C ASP A 86 3.64 32.29 -52.22
N ASN A 87 2.47 32.71 -51.72
CA ASN A 87 2.06 34.12 -51.64
C ASN A 87 2.04 34.68 -50.20
N GLU A 88 2.06 33.83 -49.16
CA GLU A 88 1.87 34.23 -47.77
C GLU A 88 2.58 33.29 -46.77
N GLU A 89 3.12 33.85 -45.69
CA GLU A 89 3.76 33.08 -44.61
C GLU A 89 2.76 32.32 -43.72
N SER A 90 3.27 31.40 -42.88
CA SER A 90 2.40 30.60 -42.00
C SER A 90 1.73 31.43 -40.90
N VAL A 91 0.40 31.33 -40.77
CA VAL A 91 -0.35 31.99 -39.69
C VAL A 91 -0.36 31.10 -38.45
N ARG A 92 0.16 31.59 -37.32
CA ARG A 92 0.20 30.87 -36.03
C ARG A 92 -0.44 31.63 -34.87
N ARG A 93 -0.79 32.91 -35.09
CA ARG A 93 -1.47 33.75 -34.11
C ARG A 93 -2.96 33.77 -34.44
N TRP A 94 -3.78 33.52 -33.44
CA TRP A 94 -5.23 33.49 -33.56
C TRP A 94 -5.84 34.43 -32.53
N ARG A 95 -6.75 35.29 -32.97
CA ARG A 95 -7.57 36.10 -32.08
C ARG A 95 -8.73 35.25 -31.59
N SER A 96 -8.96 35.19 -30.28
CA SER A 96 -10.07 34.45 -29.69
C SER A 96 -11.20 35.38 -29.26
N GLU A 97 -12.39 35.20 -29.84
CA GLU A 97 -13.60 35.98 -29.54
C GLU A 97 -14.72 35.04 -29.10
N GLU A 98 -15.43 35.39 -28.03
CA GLU A 98 -16.57 34.63 -27.51
C GLU A 98 -17.87 35.22 -28.08
N ALA A 99 -18.80 34.37 -28.51
CA ALA A 99 -20.03 34.82 -29.14
C ALA A 99 -21.03 35.36 -28.10
N LEU A 100 -21.46 36.62 -28.27
CA LEU A 100 -22.30 37.34 -27.29
C LEU A 100 -23.63 36.66 -26.92
N ASP A 101 -24.16 35.76 -27.76
CA ASP A 101 -25.54 35.25 -27.64
C ASP A 101 -25.64 33.76 -27.27
N SER A 102 -24.52 33.11 -26.92
CA SER A 102 -24.52 31.98 -25.96
C SER A 102 -23.10 31.58 -25.55
N ALA A 103 -22.90 31.31 -24.25
CA ALA A 103 -21.67 30.77 -23.68
C ALA A 103 -21.45 29.29 -24.08
N ARG A 104 -21.32 29.03 -25.38
CA ARG A 104 -21.31 27.67 -25.97
C ARG A 104 -20.30 27.46 -27.10
N TYR A 105 -19.69 28.52 -27.64
CA TYR A 105 -18.57 28.38 -28.56
C TYR A 105 -17.65 29.61 -28.58
N THR A 106 -16.38 29.37 -28.88
CA THR A 106 -15.36 30.38 -29.13
C THR A 106 -15.02 30.39 -30.62
N VAL A 107 -14.76 31.58 -31.18
CA VAL A 107 -14.23 31.74 -32.53
C VAL A 107 -12.75 32.07 -32.43
N LEU A 108 -11.90 31.29 -33.10
CA LEU A 108 -10.52 31.63 -33.36
C LEU A 108 -10.41 32.21 -34.78
N THR A 109 -9.88 33.42 -34.90
CA THR A 109 -9.71 34.12 -36.18
C THR A 109 -8.23 34.31 -36.48
N GLY A 110 -7.77 33.73 -37.59
CA GLY A 110 -6.45 33.93 -38.16
C GLY A 110 -6.54 34.96 -39.28
N GLU A 111 -5.72 36.01 -39.19
CA GLU A 111 -5.67 37.08 -40.19
C GLU A 111 -4.92 36.57 -41.44
N CYS A 112 -5.44 36.88 -42.64
CA CYS A 112 -4.87 36.44 -43.91
C CYS A 112 -4.86 37.57 -44.96
N HIS A 113 -3.83 37.59 -45.80
CA HIS A 113 -3.63 38.60 -46.84
C HIS A 113 -4.09 38.13 -48.24
N VAL A 114 -4.28 36.80 -48.44
CA VAL A 114 -4.67 36.21 -49.74
C VAL A 114 -5.82 35.20 -49.58
N GLU A 115 -6.86 35.29 -50.44
CA GLU A 115 -7.86 34.22 -50.63
C GLU A 115 -7.27 33.13 -51.53
N GLU A 116 -6.70 32.10 -50.90
CA GLU A 116 -6.12 30.93 -51.56
C GLU A 116 -6.29 29.68 -50.69
N PRO A 117 -6.21 28.47 -51.26
CA PRO A 117 -6.18 27.23 -50.48
C PRO A 117 -4.94 27.16 -49.57
N LYS A 118 -5.14 26.85 -48.29
CA LYS A 118 -4.10 26.63 -47.28
C LYS A 118 -4.40 25.36 -46.49
N LYS A 119 -3.39 24.72 -45.89
CA LYS A 119 -3.62 23.65 -44.92
C LYS A 119 -3.76 24.24 -43.51
N LEU A 120 -4.92 24.01 -42.90
CA LEU A 120 -5.16 24.20 -41.48
C LEU A 120 -4.67 22.97 -40.73
N THR A 121 -3.62 23.14 -39.94
CA THR A 121 -2.99 22.09 -39.14
C THR A 121 -3.32 22.27 -37.66
N HIS A 122 -3.66 21.17 -36.98
CA HIS A 122 -3.88 21.11 -35.53
C HIS A 122 -2.86 20.18 -34.86
N GLU A 123 -2.28 20.62 -33.75
CA GLU A 123 -1.37 19.86 -32.88
C GLU A 123 -1.76 20.05 -31.41
N PHE A 124 -1.52 19.07 -30.52
CA PHE A 124 -1.76 19.23 -29.07
C PHE A 124 -0.79 20.22 -28.38
N HIS A 125 0.35 20.49 -28.99
CA HIS A 125 1.28 21.56 -28.63
C HIS A 125 1.99 22.01 -29.91
N GLN A 126 2.56 23.22 -29.94
CA GLN A 126 3.43 23.62 -31.05
C GLN A 126 4.63 22.65 -31.17
N ASN A 127 4.86 22.11 -32.37
CA ASN A 127 5.89 21.09 -32.66
C ASN A 127 5.70 19.77 -31.86
N PHE A 128 4.45 19.33 -31.69
CA PHE A 128 4.13 18.04 -31.05
C PHE A 128 4.58 16.85 -31.91
N GLY A 129 4.67 17.02 -33.23
CA GLY A 129 5.16 15.99 -34.16
C GLY A 129 4.09 15.04 -34.67
N ILE A 130 2.92 14.97 -34.01
CA ILE A 130 1.69 14.39 -34.57
C ILE A 130 0.68 15.52 -34.80
N SER A 131 0.12 15.59 -36.00
CA SER A 131 -0.81 16.65 -36.40
C SER A 131 -1.95 16.13 -37.29
N THR A 132 -3.11 16.76 -37.23
CA THR A 132 -4.14 16.65 -38.27
C THR A 132 -4.05 17.85 -39.21
N SER A 133 -4.44 17.68 -40.48
CA SER A 133 -4.40 18.77 -41.47
C SER A 133 -5.59 18.72 -42.42
N PHE A 134 -6.19 19.89 -42.64
CA PHE A 134 -7.42 20.08 -43.40
C PHE A 134 -7.24 21.18 -44.45
N ASP A 135 -7.79 21.02 -45.65
CA ASP A 135 -7.73 22.05 -46.69
C ASP A 135 -8.83 23.09 -46.49
N VAL A 136 -8.45 24.37 -46.36
CA VAL A 136 -9.34 25.52 -46.11
C VAL A 136 -9.03 26.69 -47.04
N THR A 137 -9.96 27.62 -47.24
CA THR A 137 -9.75 28.85 -48.03
C THR A 137 -10.24 30.07 -47.25
N PRO A 138 -9.35 30.97 -46.77
CA PRO A 138 -9.73 32.18 -46.05
C PRO A 138 -10.74 33.02 -46.83
N ARG A 139 -11.69 33.63 -46.13
CA ARG A 139 -12.79 34.43 -46.71
C ARG A 139 -12.61 35.90 -46.40
N SER A 140 -13.24 36.79 -47.16
CA SER A 140 -13.16 38.23 -46.88
C SER A 140 -13.57 38.56 -45.45
N VAL A 141 -12.87 39.49 -44.81
CA VAL A 141 -13.13 39.91 -43.42
C VAL A 141 -14.59 40.34 -43.25
N GLY A 142 -15.28 39.77 -42.25
CA GLY A 142 -16.68 40.05 -41.98
C GLY A 142 -17.68 39.12 -42.69
N SER A 143 -17.21 38.11 -43.44
CA SER A 143 -18.06 37.13 -44.14
C SER A 143 -18.91 36.22 -43.24
N VAL A 144 -18.64 36.21 -41.92
CA VAL A 144 -19.24 35.34 -40.88
C VAL A 144 -19.15 33.82 -41.14
N TYR A 145 -18.40 33.41 -42.16
CA TYR A 145 -18.18 32.01 -42.51
C TYR A 145 -17.20 31.34 -41.54
N PHE A 146 -17.45 30.08 -41.18
CA PHE A 146 -16.49 29.25 -40.45
C PHE A 146 -15.83 28.27 -41.43
N ASN A 147 -14.50 28.35 -41.55
CA ASN A 147 -13.70 27.46 -42.38
C ASN A 147 -13.62 26.06 -41.76
N ALA A 148 -13.62 25.97 -40.42
CA ALA A 148 -13.68 24.71 -39.70
C ALA A 148 -14.44 24.86 -38.38
N GLU A 149 -15.05 23.77 -37.93
CA GLU A 149 -15.74 23.64 -36.66
C GLU A 149 -15.21 22.40 -35.93
N PHE A 150 -14.89 22.52 -34.63
CA PHE A 150 -14.37 21.45 -33.78
C PHE A 150 -15.11 21.41 -32.44
N ILE A 151 -15.27 20.22 -31.87
CA ILE A 151 -15.90 20.02 -30.55
C ILE A 151 -14.96 19.22 -29.64
N PRO A 152 -14.74 19.65 -28.39
CA PRO A 152 -14.04 18.82 -27.42
C PRO A 152 -15.00 17.81 -26.80
N LEU A 153 -14.50 16.61 -26.52
CA LEU A 153 -15.22 15.58 -25.77
C LEU A 153 -14.34 14.98 -24.67
N LEU A 154 -14.97 14.56 -23.58
CA LEU A 154 -14.34 13.78 -22.50
C LEU A 154 -14.74 12.31 -22.67
N PRO A 155 -13.80 11.38 -22.95
CA PRO A 155 -14.12 9.96 -23.06
C PRO A 155 -14.37 9.36 -21.67
N SER A 156 -15.48 8.64 -21.54
CA SER A 156 -15.89 7.93 -20.32
C SER A 156 -16.26 6.48 -20.62
N LEU A 157 -16.31 5.65 -19.58
CA LEU A 157 -16.79 4.28 -19.65
C LEU A 157 -18.06 4.12 -18.82
N GLU A 158 -18.84 3.09 -19.12
CA GLU A 158 -20.02 2.71 -18.35
C GLU A 158 -19.75 1.43 -17.55
N THR A 159 -20.05 1.44 -16.25
CA THR A 159 -20.14 0.23 -15.44
C THR A 159 -21.25 0.39 -14.41
N GLU A 160 -21.94 -0.70 -14.05
CA GLU A 160 -23.10 -0.67 -13.12
C GLU A 160 -24.16 0.41 -13.46
N SER A 161 -24.38 0.67 -14.75
CA SER A 161 -25.25 1.74 -15.25
C SER A 161 -24.88 3.17 -14.77
N LYS A 162 -23.60 3.40 -14.46
CA LYS A 162 -23.01 4.70 -14.11
C LYS A 162 -21.86 5.02 -15.06
N LEU A 163 -21.61 6.30 -15.32
CA LEU A 163 -20.42 6.74 -16.05
C LEU A 163 -19.24 6.98 -15.10
N GLY A 164 -18.06 6.57 -15.54
CA GLY A 164 -16.79 6.73 -14.83
C GLY A 164 -15.64 7.09 -15.75
N TRP A 165 -14.59 7.67 -15.18
CA TRP A 165 -13.32 7.86 -15.88
C TRP A 165 -12.50 6.59 -15.80
N ALA A 166 -11.98 6.12 -16.93
CA ALA A 166 -11.07 4.98 -16.97
C ALA A 166 -9.77 5.29 -16.19
N LEU A 167 -9.33 4.34 -15.38
CA LEU A 167 -8.06 4.37 -14.64
C LEU A 167 -7.02 3.41 -15.22
N HIS A 168 -7.40 2.57 -16.18
CA HIS A 168 -6.53 1.55 -16.76
C HIS A 168 -6.78 1.36 -18.26
N GLY A 169 -5.71 1.08 -19.00
CA GLY A 169 -5.74 0.73 -20.42
C GLY A 169 -5.59 1.91 -21.37
N PHE A 170 -6.22 1.81 -22.53
CA PHE A 170 -5.93 2.66 -23.69
C PHE A 170 -7.21 3.08 -24.41
N TYR A 171 -7.26 4.33 -24.85
CA TYR A 171 -8.18 4.75 -25.91
C TYR A 171 -7.43 4.87 -27.24
N TYR A 172 -8.07 4.48 -28.34
CA TYR A 172 -7.53 4.62 -29.69
C TYR A 172 -8.50 5.44 -30.52
N TYR A 173 -8.05 6.60 -31.01
CA TYR A 173 -8.82 7.46 -31.90
C TYR A 173 -8.44 7.22 -33.36
N PHE A 174 -9.45 6.86 -34.15
CA PHE A 174 -9.34 6.59 -35.58
C PHE A 174 -10.06 7.67 -36.38
N TYR A 175 -9.42 8.14 -37.45
CA TYR A 175 -10.00 9.04 -38.44
C TYR A 175 -9.86 8.41 -39.82
N GLU A 176 -10.95 8.27 -40.58
CA GLU A 176 -10.96 7.61 -41.90
C GLU A 176 -10.33 6.18 -41.85
N GLY A 177 -10.56 5.46 -40.75
CA GLY A 177 -10.03 4.10 -40.53
C GLY A 177 -8.55 4.02 -40.16
N LYS A 178 -7.85 5.16 -40.02
CA LYS A 178 -6.42 5.23 -39.66
C LYS A 178 -6.27 5.62 -38.20
N LEU A 179 -5.42 4.92 -37.46
CA LEU A 179 -5.05 5.27 -36.09
C LEU A 179 -4.30 6.60 -36.13
N LEU A 180 -4.85 7.58 -35.41
CA LEU A 180 -4.33 8.93 -35.34
C LEU A 180 -3.70 9.22 -33.97
N TYR A 181 -4.33 8.77 -32.88
CA TYR A 181 -3.76 8.82 -31.53
C TYR A 181 -4.07 7.55 -30.75
N GLU A 182 -3.06 6.96 -30.10
CA GLU A 182 -3.25 6.09 -28.94
C GLU A 182 -3.06 6.95 -27.67
N LEU A 183 -4.03 6.82 -26.74
CA LEU A 183 -4.11 7.57 -25.50
C LEU A 183 -3.88 6.59 -24.34
N ASP A 184 -2.66 6.62 -23.81
CA ASP A 184 -2.15 5.81 -22.69
C ASP A 184 -2.67 6.39 -21.36
N ILE A 185 -3.54 5.66 -20.64
CA ILE A 185 -4.13 6.11 -19.37
C ILE A 185 -3.11 5.95 -18.25
N LEU A 186 -2.97 6.96 -17.40
CA LEU A 186 -1.86 7.09 -16.45
C LEU A 186 -1.79 6.06 -15.30
N GLY A 187 -2.88 5.39 -14.94
CA GLY A 187 -2.90 4.50 -13.75
C GLY A 187 -3.01 5.25 -12.41
N ASP A 188 -2.85 4.52 -11.31
CA ASP A 188 -2.67 5.04 -9.94
C ASP A 188 -3.69 6.11 -9.51
N GLY A 189 -4.98 5.86 -9.76
CA GLY A 189 -6.07 6.79 -9.43
C GLY A 189 -6.12 8.07 -10.29
N LYS A 190 -5.26 8.18 -11.31
CA LYS A 190 -5.20 9.25 -12.31
C LYS A 190 -5.83 8.75 -13.63
N TRP A 191 -6.84 9.48 -14.09
CA TRP A 191 -7.61 9.15 -15.29
C TRP A 191 -7.19 9.93 -16.55
N GLY A 192 -6.26 10.88 -16.40
CA GLY A 192 -5.66 11.57 -17.53
C GLY A 192 -4.81 10.60 -18.36
N TRP A 193 -4.52 10.99 -19.59
CA TRP A 193 -3.80 10.16 -20.55
C TRP A 193 -2.69 10.94 -21.26
N ARG A 194 -1.71 10.21 -21.79
CA ARG A 194 -0.63 10.72 -22.66
C ARG A 194 -0.81 10.17 -24.06
N ILE A 195 -0.33 10.90 -25.06
CA ILE A 195 -0.33 10.42 -26.45
C ILE A 195 1.00 9.71 -26.71
N THR A 196 0.95 8.51 -27.28
CA THR A 196 2.15 7.76 -27.69
C THR A 196 2.50 8.00 -29.16
N GLN A 197 3.68 7.53 -29.56
CA GLN A 197 4.14 7.55 -30.96
C GLN A 197 3.44 6.51 -31.85
N SER A 198 2.38 5.85 -31.37
CA SER A 198 1.63 4.85 -32.15
C SER A 198 0.91 5.46 -33.34
N SER A 199 1.03 4.84 -34.52
CA SER A 199 0.40 5.30 -35.76
C SER A 199 0.02 4.12 -36.67
N SER A 200 -0.91 4.32 -37.61
CA SER A 200 -1.19 3.31 -38.64
C SER A 200 -0.04 3.01 -39.60
N PHE A 201 1.06 3.77 -39.55
CA PHE A 201 2.21 3.60 -40.45
C PHE A 201 3.43 2.98 -39.75
N ASP A 202 3.73 3.44 -38.54
CA ASP A 202 4.88 3.02 -37.74
C ASP A 202 4.53 1.88 -36.76
N GLY A 203 3.24 1.58 -36.58
CA GLY A 203 2.74 0.56 -35.68
C GLY A 203 2.44 1.10 -34.27
N ILE A 204 2.24 0.18 -33.33
CA ILE A 204 2.04 0.45 -31.91
C ILE A 204 3.40 0.64 -31.21
N SER A 205 3.49 1.69 -30.38
CA SER A 205 4.67 2.11 -29.63
C SER A 205 4.34 2.39 -28.17
N SER A 206 5.24 2.03 -27.26
CA SER A 206 5.16 2.38 -25.83
C SER A 206 5.81 3.73 -25.50
N THR A 207 6.38 4.42 -26.49
CA THR A 207 7.06 5.71 -26.28
C THR A 207 6.04 6.86 -26.28
N PRO A 208 5.93 7.65 -25.19
CA PRO A 208 5.10 8.86 -25.19
C PRO A 208 5.69 9.93 -26.12
N VAL A 209 4.82 10.72 -26.76
CA VAL A 209 5.24 11.89 -27.57
C VAL A 209 5.78 13.01 -26.68
N SER A 210 5.17 13.20 -25.50
CA SER A 210 5.66 14.11 -24.46
C SER A 210 5.03 13.76 -23.11
N ASP A 211 5.56 14.35 -22.03
CA ASP A 211 5.04 14.20 -20.66
C ASP A 211 3.73 14.97 -20.39
N HIS A 212 3.15 15.63 -21.40
CA HIS A 212 1.89 16.35 -21.24
C HIS A 212 0.72 15.39 -21.02
N VAL A 213 0.00 15.61 -19.92
CA VAL A 213 -1.23 14.89 -19.57
C VAL A 213 -2.45 15.62 -20.10
N PHE A 214 -3.31 14.92 -20.82
CA PHE A 214 -4.56 15.41 -21.38
C PHE A 214 -5.75 14.65 -20.79
N SER A 215 -6.95 15.18 -21.04
CA SER A 215 -8.22 14.65 -20.55
C SER A 215 -9.36 14.78 -21.57
N SER A 216 -9.23 15.67 -22.56
CA SER A 216 -10.21 15.88 -23.61
C SER A 216 -9.61 15.67 -25.00
N LEU A 217 -10.42 15.14 -25.90
CA LEU A 217 -10.09 14.94 -27.32
C LEU A 217 -10.82 16.01 -28.13
N LEU A 218 -10.10 16.73 -29.00
CA LEU A 218 -10.70 17.69 -29.93
C LEU A 218 -10.97 16.99 -31.27
N VAL A 219 -12.24 16.95 -31.69
CA VAL A 219 -12.66 16.27 -32.93
C VAL A 219 -13.26 17.26 -33.94
N PRO A 220 -12.98 17.11 -35.26
CA PRO A 220 -13.59 17.93 -36.29
C PRO A 220 -15.08 17.62 -36.44
N VAL A 221 -15.89 18.67 -36.50
CA VAL A 221 -17.34 18.64 -36.76
C VAL A 221 -17.62 19.01 -38.21
N LYS A 222 -17.01 20.09 -38.74
CA LYS A 222 -17.16 20.50 -40.16
C LYS A 222 -15.88 21.14 -40.68
N VAL A 223 -15.63 20.99 -41.98
CA VAL A 223 -14.53 21.66 -42.70
C VAL A 223 -15.04 22.12 -44.07
N GLU A 224 -14.86 23.41 -44.39
CA GLU A 224 -15.42 24.07 -45.59
C GLU A 224 -16.90 23.71 -45.85
N GLY A 225 -17.69 23.67 -44.77
CA GLY A 225 -19.12 23.32 -44.79
C GLY A 225 -19.47 21.85 -45.02
N LYS A 226 -18.47 20.96 -45.17
CA LYS A 226 -18.67 19.51 -45.29
C LYS A 226 -18.64 18.85 -43.91
N GLU A 227 -19.44 17.79 -43.76
CA GLU A 227 -19.30 16.85 -42.66
C GLU A 227 -17.92 16.14 -42.72
N PRO A 228 -17.40 15.63 -41.60
CA PRO A 228 -16.08 15.02 -41.55
C PRO A 228 -16.14 13.56 -42.02
N GLU A 229 -14.98 12.95 -42.25
CA GLU A 229 -14.93 11.50 -42.46
C GLU A 229 -15.34 10.75 -41.19
N LYS A 230 -15.65 9.44 -41.33
CA LYS A 230 -15.99 8.60 -40.18
C LYS A 230 -14.86 8.62 -39.13
N GLN A 231 -15.28 8.74 -37.88
CA GLN A 231 -14.43 8.84 -36.70
C GLN A 231 -14.86 7.82 -35.67
N HIS A 232 -13.90 7.09 -35.09
CA HIS A 232 -14.16 6.06 -34.09
C HIS A 232 -13.23 6.21 -32.90
N ILE A 233 -13.73 5.86 -31.71
CA ILE A 233 -12.93 5.70 -30.50
C ILE A 233 -13.12 4.29 -29.94
N LEU A 234 -12.02 3.56 -29.80
CA LEU A 234 -11.96 2.24 -29.21
C LEU A 234 -11.39 2.34 -27.78
N TYR A 235 -11.98 1.61 -26.83
CA TYR A 235 -11.37 1.36 -25.53
C TYR A 235 -10.93 -0.12 -25.40
N SER A 236 -9.68 -0.30 -24.96
CA SER A 236 -9.07 -1.61 -24.66
C SER A 236 -8.36 -1.57 -23.30
N ARG A 237 -8.46 -2.66 -22.51
CA ARG A 237 -7.71 -2.78 -21.24
C ARG A 237 -6.22 -3.00 -21.50
N GLY A 238 -5.88 -3.89 -22.44
CA GLY A 238 -4.51 -4.13 -22.88
C GLY A 238 -4.15 -3.30 -24.12
N LYS A 239 -2.86 -3.04 -24.28
CA LYS A 239 -2.30 -2.37 -25.47
C LYS A 239 -2.52 -3.24 -26.71
N LEU A 240 -2.91 -2.65 -27.84
CA LEU A 240 -3.03 -3.38 -29.11
C LEU A 240 -1.67 -3.90 -29.58
N THR A 241 -1.65 -5.06 -30.23
CA THR A 241 -0.44 -5.51 -30.96
C THR A 241 -0.41 -4.97 -32.39
N ASN A 242 0.74 -5.08 -33.06
CA ASN A 242 0.85 -4.69 -34.47
C ASN A 242 0.00 -5.58 -35.39
N GLU A 243 -0.16 -6.85 -35.03
CA GLU A 243 -1.05 -7.79 -35.72
C GLU A 243 -2.51 -7.32 -35.59
N GLN A 244 -2.95 -7.01 -34.37
CA GLN A 244 -4.30 -6.49 -34.13
C GLN A 244 -4.54 -5.17 -34.86
N LEU A 245 -3.58 -4.24 -34.86
CA LEU A 245 -3.67 -2.98 -35.61
C LEU A 245 -3.77 -3.23 -37.12
N SER A 246 -3.09 -4.25 -37.65
CA SER A 246 -3.11 -4.60 -39.08
C SER A 246 -4.46 -5.19 -39.55
N GLU A 247 -5.26 -5.73 -38.63
CA GLU A 247 -6.61 -6.23 -38.89
C GLU A 247 -7.68 -5.12 -38.85
N VAL A 248 -7.34 -3.95 -38.31
CA VAL A 248 -8.28 -2.81 -38.21
C VAL A 248 -8.68 -2.32 -39.60
N SER A 249 -9.97 -2.40 -39.87
CA SER A 249 -10.63 -1.88 -41.07
C SER A 249 -11.87 -1.09 -40.69
N MET A 250 -12.44 -0.33 -41.62
CA MET A 250 -13.69 0.42 -41.38
C MET A 250 -14.84 -0.46 -40.90
N ALA A 251 -14.97 -1.68 -41.45
CA ALA A 251 -16.01 -2.63 -41.02
C ALA A 251 -15.73 -3.17 -39.60
N TRP A 252 -14.45 -3.44 -39.28
CA TRP A 252 -14.04 -3.85 -37.93
C TRP A 252 -14.29 -2.75 -36.90
N LEU A 253 -14.01 -1.48 -37.25
CA LEU A 253 -14.27 -0.33 -36.38
C LEU A 253 -15.77 -0.10 -36.15
N ASP A 254 -16.60 -0.25 -37.19
CA ASP A 254 -18.06 -0.15 -37.07
C ASP A 254 -18.66 -1.27 -36.17
N GLU A 255 -17.93 -2.36 -35.90
CA GLU A 255 -18.35 -3.46 -35.01
C GLU A 255 -17.71 -3.40 -33.61
N ASN A 256 -16.45 -2.98 -33.49
CA ASN A 256 -15.63 -3.11 -32.28
C ASN A 256 -15.33 -1.77 -31.57
N ALA A 257 -15.54 -0.64 -32.24
CA ALA A 257 -15.24 0.70 -31.72
C ALA A 257 -16.50 1.58 -31.73
N THR A 258 -16.52 2.61 -30.88
CA THR A 258 -17.64 3.54 -30.79
C THR A 258 -17.51 4.64 -31.84
N LEU A 259 -18.50 4.75 -32.72
CA LEU A 259 -18.62 5.83 -33.69
C LEU A 259 -18.78 7.17 -32.94
N ILE A 260 -17.97 8.16 -33.30
CA ILE A 260 -18.09 9.53 -32.79
C ILE A 260 -19.10 10.28 -33.66
N ASP A 261 -20.38 10.23 -33.28
CA ASP A 261 -21.43 11.01 -33.96
C ASP A 261 -21.32 12.49 -33.54
N THR A 262 -20.78 13.30 -34.44
CA THR A 262 -20.61 14.75 -34.26
C THR A 262 -21.93 15.51 -34.19
N THR A 263 -23.02 14.97 -34.77
CA THR A 263 -24.36 15.55 -34.67
C THR A 263 -24.93 15.34 -33.27
N LEU A 264 -24.79 14.13 -32.71
CA LEU A 264 -25.17 13.86 -31.33
C LEU A 264 -24.35 14.71 -30.35
N LEU A 265 -23.02 14.77 -30.50
CA LEU A 265 -22.15 15.63 -29.68
C LEU A 265 -22.58 17.10 -29.68
N VAL A 266 -22.81 17.71 -30.85
CA VAL A 266 -23.25 19.11 -30.92
C VAL A 266 -24.67 19.29 -30.36
N SER A 267 -25.56 18.32 -30.54
CA SER A 267 -26.90 18.35 -29.96
C SER A 267 -26.89 18.23 -28.43
N SER A 268 -25.93 17.51 -27.85
CA SER A 268 -25.79 17.32 -26.40
C SER A 268 -25.62 18.66 -25.67
N LEU A 269 -24.99 19.66 -26.30
CA LEU A 269 -24.82 21.02 -25.78
C LEU A 269 -26.14 21.78 -25.52
N GLN A 270 -27.28 21.22 -25.93
CA GLN A 270 -28.62 21.74 -25.68
C GLN A 270 -29.38 20.96 -24.59
N GLN A 271 -28.80 19.89 -24.03
CA GLN A 271 -29.42 19.13 -22.94
C GLN A 271 -29.62 20.03 -21.71
N PRO A 272 -30.82 20.04 -21.10
CA PRO A 272 -31.02 20.73 -19.83
C PRO A 272 -30.22 20.01 -18.73
N LEU A 273 -29.73 20.79 -17.76
CA LEU A 273 -29.22 20.22 -16.53
C LEU A 273 -30.37 19.60 -15.74
N LEU A 274 -30.21 18.33 -15.36
CA LEU A 274 -31.19 17.57 -14.62
C LEU A 274 -31.25 18.06 -13.16
N PRO A 275 -32.43 18.05 -12.52
CA PRO A 275 -32.53 18.35 -11.10
C PRO A 275 -31.76 17.30 -10.30
N ARG A 276 -30.96 17.76 -9.33
CA ARG A 276 -30.29 16.90 -8.35
C ARG A 276 -31.15 16.83 -7.09
N GLU A 277 -31.17 15.68 -6.43
CA GLU A 277 -31.75 15.60 -5.10
C GLU A 277 -31.00 16.54 -4.16
N ALA A 278 -31.72 17.46 -3.54
CA ALA A 278 -31.15 18.28 -2.48
C ALA A 278 -30.74 17.36 -1.33
N PRO A 279 -29.61 17.62 -0.63
CA PRO A 279 -29.38 17.00 0.65
C PRO A 279 -30.60 17.27 1.53
N SER A 280 -31.12 16.23 2.17
CA SER A 280 -32.33 16.34 2.96
C SER A 280 -31.97 17.02 4.28
N ASP A 281 -32.30 18.30 4.39
CA ASP A 281 -32.12 19.10 5.61
C ASP A 281 -32.99 18.55 6.75
N ILE A 282 -32.47 17.53 7.44
CA ILE A 282 -32.96 17.06 8.73
C ILE A 282 -31.74 16.86 9.64
N ASN A 283 -31.21 17.98 10.13
CA ASN A 283 -31.05 18.18 11.56
C ASN A 283 -30.79 19.67 11.86
N ASP A 284 -31.74 20.30 12.55
CA ASP A 284 -31.49 21.49 13.37
C ASP A 284 -30.61 21.10 14.58
N THR A 285 -29.35 20.73 14.32
CA THR A 285 -28.32 20.83 15.35
C THR A 285 -27.86 22.29 15.37
N ALA A 286 -28.37 23.03 16.36
CA ALA A 286 -28.02 24.43 16.57
C ALA A 286 -26.50 24.62 16.44
N ALA A 287 -26.09 25.51 15.54
CA ALA A 287 -24.68 25.77 15.27
C ALA A 287 -23.96 26.10 16.58
N LYS A 288 -23.11 25.18 17.03
CA LYS A 288 -22.27 25.39 18.20
C LYS A 288 -21.29 26.49 17.82
N GLU A 289 -21.43 27.67 18.41
CA GLU A 289 -20.54 28.81 18.13
C GLU A 289 -19.11 28.41 18.48
N ILE A 290 -18.27 28.17 17.46
CA ILE A 290 -16.85 27.83 17.63
C ILE A 290 -16.19 28.95 18.44
N GLN A 291 -15.60 28.61 19.59
CA GLN A 291 -14.97 29.64 20.41
C GLN A 291 -13.76 30.24 19.66
N THR A 292 -13.82 31.55 19.44
CA THR A 292 -12.76 32.32 18.78
C THR A 292 -12.26 33.45 19.66
N HIS A 293 -11.00 33.82 19.46
CA HIS A 293 -10.35 34.95 20.11
C HIS A 293 -9.86 35.94 19.07
N LYS A 294 -10.25 37.21 19.21
CA LYS A 294 -9.75 38.28 18.36
C LYS A 294 -8.53 38.94 19.00
N VAL A 295 -7.39 38.93 18.32
CA VAL A 295 -6.11 39.47 18.80
C VAL A 295 -6.24 40.96 19.10
N ASN A 296 -6.00 41.36 20.34
CA ASN A 296 -6.10 42.75 20.79
C ASN A 296 -4.75 43.47 20.79
N MET A 297 -4.79 44.80 20.92
CA MET A 297 -3.62 45.61 21.26
C MET A 297 -3.52 45.76 22.77
N LYS A 298 -2.34 45.50 23.33
CA LYS A 298 -2.00 45.79 24.72
C LYS A 298 -1.71 47.28 24.92
N ASP A 299 -1.79 47.74 26.17
CA ASP A 299 -1.53 49.13 26.58
C ASP A 299 -0.12 49.65 26.21
N ASN A 300 0.84 48.75 25.95
CA ASN A 300 2.19 49.10 25.53
C ASN A 300 2.33 49.31 24.00
N GLY A 301 1.24 49.22 23.23
CA GLY A 301 1.23 49.39 21.78
C GLY A 301 1.63 48.15 20.97
N GLN A 302 1.82 46.99 21.60
CA GLN A 302 2.02 45.70 20.93
C GLN A 302 0.73 44.88 20.92
N HIS A 303 0.53 44.08 19.88
CA HIS A 303 -0.51 43.04 19.87
C HIS A 303 -0.26 41.94 20.92
N GLU A 304 -1.30 41.19 21.26
CA GLU A 304 -1.19 39.91 21.96
C GLU A 304 -0.40 38.88 21.14
N SER A 305 0.49 38.13 21.81
CA SER A 305 1.27 37.05 21.19
C SER A 305 0.57 35.70 21.40
N TRP A 306 0.97 34.70 20.62
CA TRP A 306 0.52 33.30 20.79
C TRP A 306 0.58 32.81 22.25
N SER A 307 1.59 33.23 23.02
CA SER A 307 1.73 32.83 24.43
C SER A 307 0.79 33.57 25.38
N ASP A 308 0.40 34.81 25.07
CA ASP A 308 -0.60 35.53 25.85
C ASP A 308 -1.98 34.91 25.61
N ILE A 309 -2.31 34.68 24.34
CA ILE A 309 -3.62 34.17 23.92
C ILE A 309 -3.81 32.73 24.40
N ALA A 310 -2.83 31.85 24.20
CA ALA A 310 -2.92 30.45 24.63
C ALA A 310 -3.11 30.33 26.15
N GLY A 311 -2.51 31.25 26.94
CA GLY A 311 -2.68 31.33 28.38
C GLY A 311 -4.10 31.69 28.86
N TYR A 312 -4.95 32.26 28.01
CA TYR A 312 -6.37 32.51 28.34
C TYR A 312 -7.25 31.25 28.21
N TYR A 313 -6.81 30.25 27.44
CA TYR A 313 -7.61 29.07 27.05
C TYR A 313 -7.00 27.73 27.49
N ASP A 314 -6.02 27.77 28.39
CA ASP A 314 -5.29 26.60 28.92
C ASP A 314 -4.64 25.74 27.81
N LEU A 315 -4.11 26.44 26.78
CA LEU A 315 -3.39 25.87 25.65
C LEU A 315 -1.89 26.20 25.76
N SER A 316 -1.03 25.36 25.17
CA SER A 316 0.32 25.79 24.80
C SER A 316 0.28 26.66 23.52
N PRO A 317 1.29 27.53 23.29
CA PRO A 317 1.38 28.32 22.06
C PRO A 317 1.45 27.44 20.79
N LYS A 318 1.96 26.20 20.92
CA LYS A 318 2.06 25.24 19.82
C LYS A 318 0.71 24.56 19.52
N GLU A 319 -0.11 24.28 20.53
CA GLU A 319 -1.48 23.81 20.33
C GLU A 319 -2.34 24.90 19.69
N LEU A 320 -2.24 26.15 20.18
CA LEU A 320 -2.99 27.26 19.60
C LEU A 320 -2.57 27.54 18.14
N LEU A 321 -1.29 27.42 17.80
CA LEU A 321 -0.82 27.55 16.42
C LEU A 321 -1.38 26.42 15.53
N LYS A 322 -1.44 25.18 16.02
CA LYS A 322 -2.05 24.04 15.31
C LYS A 322 -3.56 24.22 15.05
N LEU A 323 -4.29 24.87 15.96
CA LEU A 323 -5.70 25.24 15.74
C LEU A 323 -5.88 26.29 14.63
N ASN A 324 -4.79 26.94 14.17
CA ASN A 324 -4.82 28.06 13.23
C ASN A 324 -3.77 27.88 12.11
N PRO A 325 -3.91 26.83 11.26
CA PRO A 325 -2.86 26.37 10.34
C PRO A 325 -2.44 27.39 9.27
N SER A 326 -3.28 28.40 8.98
CA SER A 326 -2.92 29.53 8.11
C SER A 326 -1.71 30.33 8.60
N PHE A 327 -1.35 30.22 9.89
CA PHE A 327 -0.18 30.86 10.49
C PHE A 327 1.01 29.91 10.67
N GLU A 328 0.92 28.60 10.43
CA GLU A 328 2.03 27.66 10.68
C GLU A 328 3.29 27.98 9.85
N GLN A 329 3.11 28.38 8.59
CA GLN A 329 4.22 28.75 7.70
C GLN A 329 4.86 30.11 8.07
N ALA A 330 4.15 30.95 8.81
CA ALA A 330 4.62 32.28 9.23
C ALA A 330 4.00 32.72 10.59
N PRO A 331 4.38 32.13 11.73
CA PRO A 331 3.74 32.43 13.03
C PRO A 331 3.92 33.89 13.47
N MET A 332 4.96 34.56 12.95
CA MET A 332 5.24 35.99 13.16
C MET A 332 4.33 36.92 12.33
N ALA A 333 3.42 36.39 11.50
CA ALA A 333 2.49 37.17 10.69
C ALA A 333 1.24 37.66 11.44
N LEU A 334 1.00 37.15 12.65
CA LEU A 334 -0.12 37.51 13.53
C LEU A 334 -0.21 39.03 13.74
N ARG A 335 -1.42 39.60 13.70
CA ARG A 335 -1.71 41.04 13.84
C ARG A 335 -2.92 41.27 14.73
N ALA A 336 -2.94 42.45 15.38
CA ALA A 336 -4.15 42.89 16.07
C ALA A 336 -5.31 43.02 15.08
N GLY A 337 -6.45 42.41 15.43
CA GLY A 337 -7.62 42.29 14.57
C GLY A 337 -7.81 40.91 13.94
N ASP A 338 -6.78 40.07 13.88
CA ASP A 338 -6.89 38.67 13.44
C ASP A 338 -7.79 37.88 14.41
N VAL A 339 -8.43 36.82 13.91
CA VAL A 339 -9.33 35.97 14.69
C VAL A 339 -8.78 34.54 14.69
N LEU A 340 -8.52 34.01 15.88
CA LEU A 340 -7.99 32.67 16.10
C LEU A 340 -9.07 31.74 16.66
N ILE A 341 -9.07 30.48 16.25
CA ILE A 341 -9.81 29.39 16.89
C ILE A 341 -9.07 29.02 18.18
N VAL A 342 -9.81 28.91 19.29
CA VAL A 342 -9.24 28.69 20.64
C VAL A 342 -9.89 27.54 21.42
N GLU A 343 -10.92 26.90 20.86
CA GLU A 343 -11.50 25.67 21.42
C GLU A 343 -10.67 24.47 20.95
N LYS A 344 -10.28 23.58 21.88
CA LYS A 344 -9.93 22.20 21.50
C LYS A 344 -11.21 21.56 20.99
N SER A 345 -11.31 21.38 19.67
CA SER A 345 -12.27 20.39 19.17
C SER A 345 -11.83 19.06 19.73
N ASP A 346 -12.66 18.46 20.58
CA ASP A 346 -12.70 17.01 20.68
C ASP A 346 -13.03 16.55 19.26
N VAL A 347 -12.00 16.16 18.49
CA VAL A 347 -12.19 15.44 17.24
C VAL A 347 -12.59 14.03 17.65
N VAL A 348 -13.85 13.91 18.06
CA VAL A 348 -14.62 12.73 17.74
C VAL A 348 -14.49 12.59 16.23
N ASP A 349 -14.03 11.42 15.80
CA ASP A 349 -13.97 11.01 14.40
C ASP A 349 -15.41 10.76 13.92
N GLU A 350 -16.22 11.83 13.91
CA GLU A 350 -17.39 11.91 13.06
C GLU A 350 -16.86 12.09 11.65
N THR A 351 -16.72 10.95 10.97
CA THR A 351 -16.95 10.89 9.54
C THR A 351 -18.29 11.57 9.25
N GLN A 352 -18.25 12.88 8.96
CA GLN A 352 -19.32 13.52 8.22
C GLN A 352 -19.33 12.87 6.85
N GLU A 353 -20.07 11.77 6.75
CA GLU A 353 -20.49 11.19 5.48
C GLU A 353 -21.11 12.33 4.67
N THR A 354 -20.37 12.85 3.71
CA THR A 354 -20.86 13.87 2.79
C THR A 354 -22.00 13.24 2.02
N LYS A 355 -23.24 13.54 2.41
CA LYS A 355 -24.43 12.83 1.91
C LYS A 355 -24.34 12.66 0.40
N GLU A 356 -24.24 11.41 -0.04
CA GLU A 356 -23.99 11.11 -1.45
C GLU A 356 -25.08 11.73 -2.32
N SER A 357 -24.64 12.30 -3.44
CA SER A 357 -25.50 12.94 -4.44
C SER A 357 -25.05 12.39 -5.79
N PRO A 358 -25.49 11.16 -6.15
CA PRO A 358 -25.02 10.48 -7.36
C PRO A 358 -25.38 11.24 -8.64
N SER A 359 -24.85 10.77 -9.77
CA SER A 359 -25.26 11.28 -11.08
C SER A 359 -26.79 11.22 -11.24
N PRO A 360 -27.45 12.30 -11.71
CA PRO A 360 -28.89 12.30 -12.01
C PRO A 360 -29.25 11.50 -13.28
N LEU A 361 -28.28 10.89 -13.99
CA LEU A 361 -28.56 10.06 -15.16
C LEU A 361 -29.08 8.68 -14.75
N THR A 362 -30.20 8.27 -15.36
CA THR A 362 -30.84 6.95 -15.16
C THR A 362 -30.80 6.06 -16.39
N GLU A 363 -30.62 6.63 -17.58
CA GLU A 363 -30.52 5.90 -18.85
C GLU A 363 -29.24 6.30 -19.60
N ILE A 364 -28.27 5.38 -19.58
CA ILE A 364 -26.97 5.53 -20.24
C ILE A 364 -26.87 4.49 -21.36
N LYS A 365 -26.27 4.87 -22.50
CA LYS A 365 -26.03 3.99 -23.65
C LYS A 365 -24.66 4.28 -24.26
N VAL A 366 -24.00 3.24 -24.75
CA VAL A 366 -22.71 3.36 -25.46
C VAL A 366 -22.92 4.10 -26.78
N GLY A 367 -22.01 5.02 -27.12
CA GLY A 367 -22.09 5.91 -28.28
C GLY A 367 -22.90 7.19 -28.06
N GLU A 368 -23.71 7.28 -27.01
CA GLU A 368 -24.40 8.52 -26.64
C GLU A 368 -23.47 9.49 -25.89
N SER A 369 -23.83 10.78 -25.94
CA SER A 369 -23.10 11.85 -25.24
C SER A 369 -23.99 12.66 -24.31
N TYR A 370 -23.43 13.01 -23.15
CA TYR A 370 -24.12 13.64 -22.05
C TYR A 370 -23.35 14.87 -21.60
N VAL A 371 -24.05 15.94 -21.23
CA VAL A 371 -23.38 17.13 -20.65
C VAL A 371 -22.75 16.79 -19.29
N LEU A 372 -21.52 17.26 -19.06
CA LEU A 372 -20.75 17.02 -17.82
C LEU A 372 -21.57 17.26 -16.55
N GLY A 373 -22.42 18.31 -16.54
CA GLY A 373 -23.28 18.65 -15.40
C GLY A 373 -24.39 17.65 -15.09
N ASN A 374 -24.65 16.69 -15.97
CA ASN A 374 -25.51 15.54 -15.72
C ASN A 374 -24.69 14.28 -15.36
N THR A 375 -23.42 14.16 -15.74
CA THR A 375 -22.62 12.95 -15.48
C THR A 375 -21.98 12.89 -14.10
N TRP A 376 -21.55 14.03 -13.52
CA TRP A 376 -20.86 14.00 -12.23
C TRP A 376 -21.79 13.77 -11.03
N GLY A 377 -21.24 13.22 -9.94
CA GLY A 377 -21.89 13.10 -8.64
C GLY A 377 -20.93 13.41 -7.47
N ARG A 378 -21.45 13.28 -6.25
CA ARG A 378 -20.68 13.29 -4.99
C ARG A 378 -20.84 11.92 -4.33
N TYR A 379 -19.71 11.32 -4.01
CA TYR A 379 -19.58 9.96 -3.51
C TYR A 379 -18.55 9.97 -2.38
N ASN A 380 -18.74 9.14 -1.36
CA ASN A 380 -17.82 9.03 -0.24
C ASN A 380 -16.52 8.32 -0.64
N GLN A 381 -16.57 7.45 -1.66
CA GLN A 381 -15.41 6.78 -2.24
C GLN A 381 -15.08 7.34 -3.64
N PRO A 382 -13.78 7.49 -4.01
CA PRO A 382 -13.39 8.03 -5.30
C PRO A 382 -13.53 7.02 -6.45
N LEU A 383 -13.46 5.71 -6.15
CA LEU A 383 -13.55 4.63 -7.13
C LEU A 383 -15.01 4.22 -7.34
N LEU A 384 -15.39 4.04 -8.60
CA LEU A 384 -16.66 3.44 -9.02
C LEU A 384 -16.49 1.92 -9.23
N SER A 385 -15.32 1.49 -9.71
CA SER A 385 -14.88 0.10 -9.77
C SER A 385 -13.35 0.05 -9.78
N PRO A 386 -12.71 -1.13 -9.67
CA PRO A 386 -11.25 -1.23 -9.66
C PRO A 386 -10.53 -0.71 -10.92
N SER A 387 -11.23 -0.45 -12.02
CA SER A 387 -10.67 0.20 -13.22
C SER A 387 -11.28 1.58 -13.55
N MET A 388 -12.22 2.08 -12.73
CA MET A 388 -12.99 3.28 -13.03
C MET A 388 -13.14 4.20 -11.81
N LYS A 389 -12.85 5.49 -12.01
CA LYS A 389 -13.11 6.56 -11.04
C LYS A 389 -14.51 7.11 -11.21
N HIS A 390 -15.17 7.46 -10.12
CA HIS A 390 -16.38 8.28 -10.20
C HIS A 390 -16.10 9.62 -10.90
N ILE A 391 -17.07 10.10 -11.68
CA ILE A 391 -17.01 11.45 -12.24
C ILE A 391 -17.41 12.44 -11.14
N PHE A 392 -16.47 13.30 -10.74
CA PHE A 392 -16.68 14.43 -9.83
C PHE A 392 -16.77 15.74 -10.63
N GLU A 393 -17.27 16.81 -9.99
CA GLU A 393 -17.34 18.14 -10.59
C GLU A 393 -15.94 18.66 -10.96
N LEU A 394 -15.72 19.00 -12.24
CA LEU A 394 -14.43 19.48 -12.74
C LEU A 394 -14.40 21.01 -12.73
N GLN A 395 -13.45 21.60 -11.99
CA GLN A 395 -13.25 23.04 -11.98
C GLN A 395 -12.68 23.55 -13.31
N GLY A 396 -13.15 24.71 -13.77
CA GLY A 396 -12.66 25.37 -14.98
C GLY A 396 -13.09 24.72 -16.30
N ILE A 397 -14.07 23.82 -16.28
CA ILE A 397 -14.69 23.19 -17.45
C ILE A 397 -16.21 23.39 -17.36
N SER A 398 -16.87 23.77 -18.45
CA SER A 398 -18.31 24.01 -18.48
C SER A 398 -19.10 22.74 -18.18
N GLN A 399 -20.18 22.92 -17.44
CA GLN A 399 -21.19 21.89 -17.20
C GLN A 399 -21.85 21.41 -18.51
N THR A 400 -21.72 22.15 -19.62
CA THR A 400 -22.21 21.75 -20.95
C THR A 400 -21.19 20.95 -21.77
N THR A 401 -19.98 20.71 -21.29
CA THR A 401 -18.95 19.96 -22.04
C THR A 401 -19.42 18.52 -22.30
N PRO A 402 -19.35 18.01 -23.55
CA PRO A 402 -19.75 16.64 -23.86
C PRO A 402 -18.87 15.59 -23.18
N VAL A 403 -19.53 14.62 -22.56
CA VAL A 403 -18.95 13.38 -22.04
C VAL A 403 -19.50 12.22 -22.89
N LEU A 404 -18.62 11.51 -23.58
CA LEU A 404 -18.98 10.41 -24.48
C LEU A 404 -18.89 9.08 -23.74
N ASN A 405 -19.94 8.26 -23.79
CA ASN A 405 -19.86 6.87 -23.30
C ASN A 405 -19.19 6.00 -24.38
N VAL A 406 -17.90 5.70 -24.19
CA VAL A 406 -17.09 4.98 -25.17
C VAL A 406 -17.37 3.48 -25.16
N LYS A 407 -17.58 2.87 -23.99
CA LYS A 407 -17.76 1.42 -23.86
C LYS A 407 -18.29 1.04 -22.48
N LYS A 408 -19.20 0.05 -22.46
CA LYS A 408 -19.58 -0.64 -21.22
C LYS A 408 -18.49 -1.64 -20.83
N VAL A 409 -18.07 -1.59 -19.57
CA VAL A 409 -17.08 -2.49 -18.98
C VAL A 409 -17.72 -3.23 -17.82
N GLU A 410 -17.63 -4.54 -17.84
CA GLU A 410 -18.07 -5.42 -16.76
C GLU A 410 -16.82 -5.87 -15.99
N GLU A 411 -16.81 -5.69 -14.68
CA GLU A 411 -15.72 -6.17 -13.83
C GLU A 411 -16.04 -7.58 -13.31
N LYS A 412 -15.07 -8.48 -13.45
CA LYS A 412 -15.06 -9.78 -12.79
C LYS A 412 -13.80 -9.87 -11.94
N ILE A 413 -14.01 -9.79 -10.63
CA ILE A 413 -12.96 -9.83 -9.61
C ILE A 413 -12.65 -11.29 -9.26
N LEU A 414 -11.37 -11.64 -9.26
CA LEU A 414 -10.85 -12.83 -8.57
C LEU A 414 -10.27 -12.41 -7.23
N ARG A 415 -10.78 -12.97 -6.12
CA ARG A 415 -10.24 -12.70 -4.78
C ARG A 415 -9.21 -13.75 -4.38
N ILE A 416 -8.06 -13.34 -3.86
CA ILE A 416 -7.04 -14.28 -3.37
C ILE A 416 -6.64 -13.91 -1.95
N GLY A 417 -6.94 -14.80 -1.00
CA GLY A 417 -6.42 -14.70 0.36
C GLY A 417 -4.96 -15.15 0.41
N VAL A 418 -4.05 -14.33 0.93
CA VAL A 418 -2.61 -14.63 0.99
C VAL A 418 -2.15 -14.65 2.44
N PHE A 419 -1.66 -15.79 2.91
CA PHE A 419 -1.41 -16.06 4.33
C PHE A 419 0.07 -16.38 4.58
N PHE A 420 0.80 -15.44 5.18
CA PHE A 420 2.23 -15.56 5.49
C PHE A 420 2.47 -15.90 6.96
N ASP A 421 2.88 -17.13 7.26
CA ASP A 421 2.98 -17.60 8.64
C ASP A 421 4.27 -17.16 9.38
N GLY A 422 4.24 -17.26 10.70
CA GLY A 422 5.31 -16.83 11.59
C GLY A 422 6.57 -17.67 11.50
N THR A 423 7.69 -17.14 12.00
CA THR A 423 8.97 -17.86 12.01
C THR A 423 8.84 -19.21 12.74
N GLY A 424 9.31 -20.28 12.10
CA GLY A 424 9.21 -21.64 12.63
C GLY A 424 7.79 -22.20 12.69
N GLN A 425 6.84 -21.66 11.93
CA GLN A 425 5.44 -22.12 11.86
C GLN A 425 5.11 -22.65 10.46
N ASN A 426 4.38 -23.75 10.38
CA ASN A 426 3.91 -24.38 9.15
C ASN A 426 2.61 -25.14 9.44
N HIS A 427 1.52 -24.74 8.79
CA HIS A 427 0.15 -25.19 8.99
C HIS A 427 0.01 -26.70 9.22
N LEU A 428 0.49 -27.53 8.29
CA LEU A 428 0.29 -28.98 8.33
C LEU A 428 1.33 -29.68 9.22
N ASN A 429 2.55 -29.14 9.35
CA ASN A 429 3.54 -29.65 10.30
C ASN A 429 3.08 -29.39 11.75
N ASP A 430 2.46 -28.23 12.01
CA ASP A 430 2.02 -27.83 13.34
C ASP A 430 0.66 -28.43 13.72
N LEU A 431 -0.23 -28.69 12.75
CA LEU A 431 -1.40 -29.55 12.94
C LEU A 431 -1.00 -30.95 13.45
N TYR A 432 0.11 -31.51 12.96
CA TYR A 432 0.67 -32.73 13.52
C TYR A 432 1.17 -32.51 14.96
N LYS A 433 1.89 -31.42 15.23
CA LYS A 433 2.44 -31.10 16.57
C LYS A 433 1.37 -30.79 17.62
N GLU A 434 0.17 -30.31 17.25
CA GLU A 434 -0.98 -30.19 18.18
C GLU A 434 -1.29 -31.53 18.86
N THR A 435 -1.14 -32.64 18.12
CA THR A 435 -1.39 -33.98 18.64
C THR A 435 -0.12 -34.72 19.05
N ARG A 436 1.07 -34.37 18.52
CA ARG A 436 2.33 -35.12 18.72
C ARG A 436 3.59 -34.22 18.82
N GLY A 437 3.48 -33.10 19.52
CA GLY A 437 4.63 -32.21 19.71
C GLY A 437 4.39 -31.12 20.76
N VAL A 438 5.14 -30.04 20.60
CA VAL A 438 5.27 -28.89 21.52
C VAL A 438 4.79 -27.57 20.89
N LYS A 439 3.92 -27.64 19.87
CA LYS A 439 3.39 -26.49 19.11
C LYS A 439 1.92 -26.69 18.76
N SER A 440 1.29 -25.60 18.33
CA SER A 440 -0.06 -25.52 17.77
C SER A 440 -0.02 -24.82 16.40
N ARG A 441 -1.06 -24.94 15.58
CA ARG A 441 -1.29 -24.01 14.47
C ARG A 441 -1.41 -22.56 14.99
N THR A 442 -0.99 -21.62 14.16
CA THR A 442 -1.11 -20.17 14.37
C THR A 442 -2.49 -19.65 13.98
N ASN A 443 -2.76 -18.40 14.33
CA ASN A 443 -3.95 -17.67 13.89
C ASN A 443 -3.95 -17.45 12.37
N VAL A 444 -2.78 -17.28 11.73
CA VAL A 444 -2.69 -17.19 10.26
C VAL A 444 -3.12 -18.50 9.60
N ALA A 445 -2.64 -19.65 10.11
CA ALA A 445 -3.07 -20.96 9.63
C ALA A 445 -4.58 -21.22 9.88
N ARG A 446 -5.13 -20.78 11.02
CA ARG A 446 -6.57 -20.89 11.31
C ARG A 446 -7.43 -20.02 10.39
N LEU A 447 -7.00 -18.78 10.08
CA LEU A 447 -7.69 -17.91 9.12
C LEU A 447 -7.65 -18.50 7.69
N PHE A 448 -6.52 -19.09 7.29
CA PHE A 448 -6.40 -19.79 5.99
C PHE A 448 -7.39 -20.96 5.87
N GLU A 449 -7.58 -21.76 6.92
CA GLU A 449 -8.53 -22.89 6.94
C GLU A 449 -10.01 -22.47 6.73
N ILE A 450 -10.36 -21.25 7.14
CA ILE A 450 -11.74 -20.73 7.12
C ILE A 450 -11.99 -19.66 6.04
N TYR A 451 -10.98 -19.34 5.22
CA TYR A 451 -11.11 -18.33 4.17
C TYR A 451 -12.14 -18.78 3.12
N PRO A 452 -13.06 -17.90 2.67
CA PRO A 452 -14.10 -18.26 1.69
C PRO A 452 -13.49 -18.68 0.36
N LEU A 453 -13.92 -19.84 -0.14
CA LEU A 453 -13.54 -20.39 -1.44
C LEU A 453 -14.80 -20.68 -2.28
N ASP A 454 -14.87 -20.05 -3.44
CA ASP A 454 -15.93 -20.14 -4.45
C ASP A 454 -15.35 -20.00 -5.88
N ASP A 455 -16.20 -19.98 -6.91
CA ASP A 455 -15.78 -19.88 -8.32
C ASP A 455 -14.97 -18.61 -8.67
N ASN A 456 -14.97 -17.60 -7.80
CA ASN A 456 -14.26 -16.33 -7.97
C ASN A 456 -13.28 -16.05 -6.81
N SER A 457 -12.94 -17.04 -5.98
CA SER A 457 -11.98 -16.88 -4.89
C SER A 457 -11.03 -18.06 -4.73
N ASN A 458 -9.80 -17.77 -4.31
CA ASN A 458 -8.73 -18.74 -4.04
C ASN A 458 -7.96 -18.33 -2.78
N ALA A 459 -7.07 -19.20 -2.29
CA ALA A 459 -6.17 -18.88 -1.19
C ALA A 459 -4.76 -19.45 -1.42
N ILE A 460 -3.75 -18.74 -0.91
CA ILE A 460 -2.33 -19.08 -0.96
C ILE A 460 -1.80 -19.07 0.48
N TYR A 461 -1.19 -20.17 0.92
CA TYR A 461 -0.54 -20.26 2.23
C TYR A 461 0.97 -20.38 2.08
N VAL A 462 1.69 -19.41 2.65
CA VAL A 462 3.15 -19.34 2.66
C VAL A 462 3.65 -19.69 4.06
N ALA A 463 4.30 -20.84 4.17
CA ALA A 463 4.85 -21.30 5.44
C ALA A 463 5.97 -20.38 5.96
N GLY A 464 6.14 -20.40 7.28
CA GLY A 464 7.10 -19.59 8.00
C GLY A 464 8.55 -19.86 7.64
N VAL A 465 9.36 -18.80 7.69
CA VAL A 465 10.82 -18.89 7.59
C VAL A 465 11.37 -19.86 8.63
N GLY A 466 12.31 -20.70 8.22
CA GLY A 466 12.94 -21.71 9.06
C GLY A 466 12.14 -23.01 9.21
N THR A 467 11.11 -23.24 8.36
CA THR A 467 10.38 -24.52 8.27
C THR A 467 10.60 -25.22 6.93
N VAL A 468 10.56 -26.56 6.92
CA VAL A 468 10.60 -27.40 5.71
C VAL A 468 9.17 -27.68 5.23
N ASP A 469 8.90 -27.36 3.97
CA ASP A 469 7.57 -27.56 3.38
C ASP A 469 7.32 -29.06 3.08
N GLY A 470 6.11 -29.53 3.36
CA GLY A 470 5.73 -30.92 3.12
C GLY A 470 6.23 -31.94 4.16
N ALA A 471 6.96 -31.53 5.20
CA ALA A 471 7.51 -32.46 6.21
C ALA A 471 6.44 -33.33 6.91
N TRP A 472 5.21 -32.83 7.05
CA TRP A 472 4.03 -33.59 7.52
C TRP A 472 3.75 -34.88 6.74
N GLN A 473 4.17 -34.98 5.48
CA GLN A 473 4.04 -36.20 4.66
C GLN A 473 4.98 -37.32 5.13
N THR A 474 6.06 -36.97 5.85
CA THR A 474 7.01 -37.91 6.45
C THR A 474 7.20 -37.57 7.94
N PRO A 475 6.23 -37.93 8.82
CA PRO A 475 6.19 -37.44 10.20
C PRO A 475 7.41 -37.73 11.07
N THR A 476 8.24 -38.71 10.71
CA THR A 476 9.53 -38.96 11.36
C THR A 476 10.49 -37.77 11.26
N LEU A 477 10.39 -36.94 10.22
CA LEU A 477 11.16 -35.68 10.12
C LEU A 477 10.77 -34.71 11.25
N ILE A 478 9.48 -34.63 11.59
CA ILE A 478 8.97 -33.78 12.68
C ILE A 478 9.34 -34.35 14.05
N ASP A 479 9.16 -35.67 14.24
CA ASP A 479 9.58 -36.35 15.48
C ASP A 479 11.09 -36.20 15.75
N GLU A 480 11.92 -36.18 14.70
CA GLU A 480 13.38 -35.96 14.77
C GLU A 480 13.77 -34.47 14.88
N GLY A 481 12.85 -33.54 14.59
CA GLY A 481 13.12 -32.09 14.60
C GLY A 481 13.86 -31.56 13.38
N LYS A 482 13.73 -32.24 12.23
CA LYS A 482 14.31 -31.86 10.93
C LYS A 482 13.36 -31.05 10.06
N ASP A 483 12.14 -30.79 10.53
CA ASP A 483 11.18 -29.92 9.87
C ASP A 483 11.43 -28.43 10.14
N GLU A 484 12.41 -28.10 10.98
CA GLU A 484 12.75 -26.75 11.43
C GLU A 484 14.27 -26.53 11.48
N VAL A 485 14.72 -25.28 11.21
CA VAL A 485 16.15 -24.90 11.21
C VAL A 485 16.37 -23.64 12.05
N ASP A 486 16.91 -23.80 13.26
CA ASP A 486 17.15 -22.72 14.25
C ASP A 486 17.90 -21.50 13.68
N LEU A 487 18.90 -21.72 12.81
CA LEU A 487 19.68 -20.62 12.20
C LEU A 487 18.84 -19.78 11.23
N ALA A 488 18.00 -20.41 10.40
CA ALA A 488 17.07 -19.69 9.54
C ALA A 488 16.01 -18.96 10.37
N GLN A 489 15.57 -19.56 11.49
CA GLN A 489 14.71 -18.89 12.46
C GLN A 489 15.40 -17.71 13.17
N ALA A 490 16.73 -17.70 13.31
CA ALA A 490 17.47 -16.58 13.87
C ALA A 490 17.63 -15.41 12.88
N PHE A 491 18.00 -15.68 11.61
CA PHE A 491 18.46 -14.66 10.66
C PHE A 491 17.46 -14.26 9.56
N GLY A 492 16.30 -14.91 9.43
CA GLY A 492 15.27 -14.56 8.44
C GLY A 492 15.60 -14.96 6.98
N VAL A 493 16.88 -15.08 6.63
CA VAL A 493 17.39 -15.44 5.30
C VAL A 493 18.56 -16.42 5.41
N SER A 494 18.87 -17.12 4.32
CA SER A 494 20.12 -17.89 4.21
C SER A 494 21.29 -16.96 3.92
N PRO A 495 22.50 -17.18 4.50
CA PRO A 495 23.70 -16.39 4.22
C PRO A 495 24.20 -16.38 2.76
N ASN A 496 23.61 -17.17 1.86
CA ASN A 496 24.10 -17.43 0.50
C ASN A 496 24.18 -16.23 -0.46
N ASN A 497 23.66 -15.04 -0.09
CA ASN A 497 23.74 -13.81 -0.90
C ASN A 497 24.90 -12.86 -0.50
N LEU A 498 25.82 -13.25 0.39
CA LEU A 498 27.03 -12.49 0.70
C LEU A 498 28.21 -12.91 -0.20
N GLU A 499 29.01 -11.95 -0.66
CA GLU A 499 30.21 -12.24 -1.45
C GLU A 499 31.22 -13.12 -0.69
N LYS A 500 31.73 -14.16 -1.38
CA LYS A 500 32.54 -15.23 -0.80
C LYS A 500 33.83 -14.73 -0.15
N THR A 501 33.86 -14.69 1.19
CA THR A 501 35.10 -14.52 1.97
C THR A 501 35.33 -15.71 2.90
N TRP A 502 36.38 -16.49 2.59
CA TRP A 502 36.76 -17.73 3.27
C TRP A 502 36.97 -17.59 4.78
N THR A 503 36.21 -18.35 5.58
CA THR A 503 36.65 -18.94 6.87
C THR A 503 35.71 -20.09 7.25
N PHE A 504 35.95 -20.75 8.40
CA PHE A 504 35.22 -21.89 9.01
C PHE A 504 33.67 -21.89 8.86
N VAL A 505 33.10 -20.70 8.70
CA VAL A 505 31.73 -20.41 8.26
C VAL A 505 31.28 -21.24 7.03
N ASP A 506 32.16 -21.53 6.07
CA ASP A 506 31.84 -22.27 4.82
C ASP A 506 31.27 -23.69 5.03
N THR A 507 31.61 -24.37 6.14
CA THR A 507 31.08 -25.71 6.44
C THR A 507 29.70 -25.65 7.12
N ALA A 508 29.36 -24.53 7.74
CA ALA A 508 28.00 -24.25 8.21
C ALA A 508 27.11 -23.68 7.08
N TYR A 509 27.66 -22.87 6.17
CA TYR A 509 26.98 -22.30 5.00
C TYR A 509 26.27 -23.37 4.16
N ASN A 510 26.98 -24.46 3.83
CA ASN A 510 26.43 -25.55 3.02
C ASN A 510 25.35 -26.40 3.74
N LEU A 511 25.12 -26.18 5.05
CA LEU A 511 23.98 -26.75 5.80
C LEU A 511 22.78 -25.78 5.89
N VAL A 512 22.90 -24.54 5.42
CA VAL A 512 21.86 -23.50 5.48
C VAL A 512 21.35 -23.14 4.06
N ALA A 513 21.67 -23.99 3.09
CA ALA A 513 21.01 -24.05 1.79
C ALA A 513 19.81 -25.01 1.85
N ASP A 514 18.64 -24.74 1.27
CA ASP A 514 18.24 -23.52 0.55
C ASP A 514 16.70 -23.27 0.58
N ASP A 515 15.92 -24.17 1.20
CA ASP A 515 14.46 -24.29 1.10
C ASP A 515 13.67 -23.71 2.30
N THR A 516 14.36 -23.07 3.25
CA THR A 516 13.74 -22.57 4.49
C THR A 516 13.80 -21.04 4.64
N GLY A 517 14.55 -20.31 3.82
CA GLY A 517 14.72 -18.86 3.92
C GLY A 517 13.60 -18.05 3.24
N ALA A 518 13.49 -16.75 3.57
CA ALA A 518 12.45 -15.85 3.05
C ALA A 518 12.30 -15.85 1.52
N PHE A 519 13.41 -15.82 0.76
CA PHE A 519 13.38 -15.88 -0.71
C PHE A 519 12.75 -17.17 -1.27
N TYR A 520 12.92 -18.31 -0.60
CA TYR A 520 12.27 -19.55 -1.00
C TYR A 520 10.78 -19.55 -0.63
N LYS A 521 10.42 -19.03 0.55
CA LYS A 521 9.01 -18.88 0.95
C LYS A 521 8.26 -17.92 0.02
N TRP A 522 8.91 -16.85 -0.42
CA TRP A 522 8.40 -15.99 -1.49
C TRP A 522 8.21 -16.75 -2.81
N GLN A 523 9.19 -17.55 -3.23
CA GLN A 523 9.07 -18.38 -4.43
C GLN A 523 7.93 -19.43 -4.34
N ASN A 524 7.54 -19.85 -3.14
CA ASN A 524 6.37 -20.70 -2.91
C ASN A 524 5.06 -19.97 -3.26
N TRP A 525 4.94 -18.67 -2.94
CA TRP A 525 3.82 -17.83 -3.42
C TRP A 525 3.74 -17.84 -4.95
N THR A 526 4.86 -17.60 -5.65
CA THR A 526 4.90 -17.58 -7.13
C THR A 526 4.40 -18.89 -7.75
N LYS A 527 4.78 -20.02 -7.15
CA LYS A 527 4.35 -21.37 -7.57
C LYS A 527 2.85 -21.60 -7.33
N GLN A 528 2.32 -21.19 -6.18
CA GLN A 528 0.89 -21.31 -5.89
C GLN A 528 0.04 -20.39 -6.78
N TYR A 529 0.45 -19.13 -6.98
CA TYR A 529 -0.23 -18.21 -7.89
C TYR A 529 -0.24 -18.73 -9.33
N PHE A 530 0.88 -19.25 -9.84
CA PHE A 530 0.93 -19.92 -11.15
C PHE A 530 -0.10 -21.06 -11.26
N ASN A 531 -0.16 -21.95 -10.26
CA ASN A 531 -1.10 -23.07 -10.27
C ASN A 531 -2.57 -22.61 -10.29
N ILE A 532 -2.92 -21.56 -9.55
CA ILE A 532 -4.26 -20.95 -9.58
C ILE A 532 -4.56 -20.43 -10.99
N ILE A 533 -3.65 -19.65 -11.59
CA ILE A 533 -3.87 -19.07 -12.92
C ILE A 533 -3.95 -20.16 -14.01
N GLN A 534 -3.13 -21.23 -13.94
CA GLN A 534 -3.26 -22.35 -14.87
C GLN A 534 -4.59 -23.07 -14.71
N SER A 535 -5.06 -23.35 -13.49
CA SER A 535 -6.37 -23.96 -13.26
C SER A 535 -7.51 -23.09 -13.81
N LEU A 536 -7.43 -21.78 -13.65
CA LEU A 536 -8.41 -20.84 -14.23
C LEU A 536 -8.33 -20.76 -15.77
N LYS A 537 -7.14 -20.94 -16.36
CA LYS A 537 -6.96 -21.04 -17.83
C LYS A 537 -7.54 -22.35 -18.38
N ASP A 538 -7.24 -23.48 -17.74
CA ASP A 538 -7.77 -24.81 -18.10
C ASP A 538 -9.31 -24.84 -18.03
N ASN A 539 -9.88 -24.20 -17.00
CA ASN A 539 -11.33 -24.02 -16.83
C ASN A 539 -11.93 -22.88 -17.67
N GLN A 540 -11.15 -22.25 -18.57
CA GLN A 540 -11.55 -21.15 -19.46
C GLN A 540 -12.12 -19.90 -18.75
N SER A 541 -11.92 -19.77 -17.44
CA SER A 541 -12.48 -18.70 -16.62
C SER A 541 -11.55 -17.48 -16.48
N PHE A 542 -10.23 -17.68 -16.65
CA PHE A 542 -9.21 -16.63 -16.52
C PHE A 542 -9.39 -15.46 -17.50
N GLN A 543 -9.79 -15.73 -18.74
CA GLN A 543 -9.91 -14.68 -19.76
C GLN A 543 -11.02 -13.66 -19.43
N GLY A 544 -12.04 -14.08 -18.68
CA GLY A 544 -13.11 -13.19 -18.22
C GLY A 544 -12.78 -12.41 -16.94
N ILE A 545 -11.72 -12.78 -16.20
CA ILE A 545 -11.30 -12.04 -15.00
C ILE A 545 -10.61 -10.75 -15.43
N THR A 546 -11.01 -9.63 -14.83
CA THR A 546 -10.57 -8.28 -15.18
C THR A 546 -9.81 -7.58 -14.05
N HIS A 547 -9.99 -8.04 -12.81
CA HIS A 547 -9.32 -7.54 -11.62
C HIS A 547 -8.93 -8.69 -10.69
N ILE A 548 -7.79 -8.56 -10.01
CA ILE A 548 -7.34 -9.51 -8.96
C ILE A 548 -7.15 -8.75 -7.65
N GLU A 549 -7.95 -9.11 -6.65
CA GLU A 549 -8.07 -8.43 -5.36
C GLU A 549 -7.50 -9.33 -4.26
N PHE A 550 -6.62 -8.80 -3.41
CA PHE A 550 -5.95 -9.59 -2.37
C PHE A 550 -6.45 -9.24 -0.97
N ASP A 551 -6.66 -10.26 -0.13
CA ASP A 551 -6.74 -10.11 1.33
C ASP A 551 -5.48 -10.74 1.93
N VAL A 552 -4.63 -9.94 2.55
CA VAL A 552 -3.27 -10.34 2.93
C VAL A 552 -3.19 -10.45 4.45
N PHE A 553 -2.76 -11.61 4.95
CA PHE A 553 -2.60 -11.87 6.38
C PHE A 553 -1.17 -12.30 6.67
N GLY A 554 -0.64 -11.92 7.84
CA GLY A 554 0.64 -12.46 8.27
C GLY A 554 0.92 -12.34 9.76
N PHE A 555 1.86 -13.15 10.26
CA PHE A 555 2.32 -13.13 11.65
C PHE A 555 3.84 -12.99 11.69
N SER A 556 4.40 -12.16 12.59
CA SER A 556 5.85 -12.08 12.82
C SER A 556 6.61 -11.64 11.56
N ARG A 557 7.66 -12.36 11.15
CA ARG A 557 8.31 -12.17 9.83
C ARG A 557 7.39 -12.50 8.65
N GLY A 558 6.36 -13.32 8.84
CA GLY A 558 5.28 -13.48 7.88
C GLY A 558 4.47 -12.20 7.71
N ALA A 559 4.25 -11.43 8.78
CA ALA A 559 3.67 -10.08 8.68
C ALA A 559 4.61 -9.10 7.96
N ALA A 560 5.93 -9.24 8.13
CA ALA A 560 6.91 -8.48 7.33
C ALA A 560 6.88 -8.88 5.83
N LEU A 561 6.73 -10.18 5.51
CA LEU A 561 6.50 -10.65 4.13
C LEU A 561 5.15 -10.18 3.58
N ALA A 562 4.10 -10.07 4.40
CA ALA A 562 2.82 -9.50 4.02
C ALA A 562 2.94 -8.00 3.65
N ARG A 563 3.70 -7.23 4.44
CA ARG A 563 4.01 -5.81 4.13
C ARG A 563 4.80 -5.68 2.82
N HIS A 564 5.80 -6.55 2.61
CA HIS A 564 6.55 -6.60 1.36
C HIS A 564 5.71 -7.04 0.15
N PHE A 565 4.79 -8.00 0.33
CA PHE A 565 3.83 -8.42 -0.68
C PHE A 565 2.97 -7.25 -1.15
N VAL A 566 2.43 -6.45 -0.22
CA VAL A 566 1.64 -5.26 -0.53
C VAL A 566 2.44 -4.23 -1.34
N ASN A 567 3.74 -4.08 -1.11
CA ASN A 567 4.61 -3.26 -1.97
C ASN A 567 4.86 -3.91 -3.33
N ALA A 568 5.18 -5.20 -3.38
CA ALA A 568 5.45 -5.92 -4.62
C ALA A 568 4.23 -6.04 -5.57
N VAL A 569 3.00 -5.92 -5.06
CA VAL A 569 1.78 -5.81 -5.89
C VAL A 569 1.82 -4.58 -6.81
N LYS A 570 2.51 -3.49 -6.41
CA LYS A 570 2.65 -2.26 -7.23
C LYS A 570 3.41 -2.49 -8.54
N ASP A 571 4.33 -3.45 -8.58
CA ASP A 571 5.05 -3.86 -9.80
C ASP A 571 4.18 -4.70 -10.76
N GLY A 572 2.99 -5.11 -10.32
CA GLY A 572 2.03 -5.90 -11.08
C GLY A 572 2.16 -7.42 -10.92
N LEU A 573 1.29 -8.15 -11.61
CA LEU A 573 1.22 -9.62 -11.58
C LEU A 573 1.72 -10.21 -12.91
N PRO A 574 2.33 -11.41 -12.92
CA PRO A 574 2.99 -11.96 -14.11
C PRO A 574 2.02 -12.32 -15.25
N ASP A 575 2.25 -11.79 -16.45
CA ASP A 575 1.68 -12.33 -17.69
C ASP A 575 2.50 -13.56 -18.11
N TYR A 576 2.00 -14.74 -17.74
CA TYR A 576 2.63 -16.02 -18.09
C TYR A 576 2.79 -16.29 -19.60
N ASN A 577 2.23 -15.46 -20.48
CA ASN A 577 2.43 -15.55 -21.93
C ASN A 577 3.58 -14.63 -22.42
N LYS A 578 4.10 -13.73 -21.57
CA LYS A 578 5.19 -12.78 -21.84
C LYS A 578 6.41 -13.07 -20.94
N PRO A 579 7.13 -14.19 -21.12
CA PRO A 579 8.35 -14.47 -20.36
C PRO A 579 9.45 -13.43 -20.64
N ARG A 580 10.31 -13.22 -19.65
CA ARG A 580 11.39 -12.24 -19.62
C ARG A 580 12.68 -12.92 -19.16
N ASP A 581 13.71 -12.80 -19.99
CA ASP A 581 15.11 -13.10 -19.67
C ASP A 581 15.95 -11.91 -20.16
N GLY A 582 16.39 -11.06 -19.23
CA GLY A 582 16.95 -9.74 -19.60
C GLY A 582 17.03 -8.74 -18.44
N GLU A 583 16.74 -7.47 -18.71
CA GLU A 583 16.79 -6.43 -17.67
C GLU A 583 15.71 -6.63 -16.59
N ALA A 584 16.01 -6.17 -15.38
CA ALA A 584 15.09 -6.21 -14.25
C ALA A 584 13.85 -5.35 -14.53
N PHE A 585 12.72 -5.77 -13.97
CA PHE A 585 11.44 -5.05 -14.04
C PHE A 585 10.89 -4.91 -12.63
N GLY A 586 10.24 -3.78 -12.37
CA GLY A 586 9.74 -3.39 -11.05
C GLY A 586 10.76 -2.58 -10.25
N GLU A 587 10.27 -1.88 -9.22
CA GLU A 587 11.12 -1.19 -8.24
C GLU A 587 11.45 -2.10 -7.04
N VAL A 588 10.58 -3.07 -6.74
CA VAL A 588 10.67 -3.97 -5.58
C VAL A 588 11.43 -5.26 -5.95
N PHE A 589 12.20 -5.81 -5.01
CA PHE A 589 12.80 -7.15 -5.16
C PHE A 589 12.95 -7.87 -3.81
N PRO A 590 12.54 -9.15 -3.66
CA PRO A 590 11.91 -9.99 -4.66
C PRO A 590 10.49 -9.52 -5.03
N ASN A 591 10.14 -9.54 -6.32
CA ASN A 591 8.81 -9.16 -6.79
C ASN A 591 7.97 -10.38 -7.19
N LEU A 592 6.72 -10.11 -7.56
CA LEU A 592 5.73 -11.13 -7.95
C LEU A 592 5.94 -11.65 -9.38
N LEU A 593 6.84 -11.03 -10.15
CA LEU A 593 7.08 -11.31 -11.57
C LEU A 593 8.14 -12.41 -11.80
N ALA A 594 8.65 -13.06 -10.75
CA ALA A 594 9.64 -14.14 -10.85
C ALA A 594 9.09 -15.36 -11.63
N HIS A 595 9.99 -16.16 -12.24
CA HIS A 595 9.60 -17.37 -12.95
C HIS A 595 9.25 -18.48 -11.95
N GLN A 596 8.13 -19.20 -12.12
CA GLN A 596 7.66 -20.19 -11.12
C GLN A 596 8.67 -21.32 -10.87
N ASP A 597 9.40 -21.76 -11.90
CA ASP A 597 10.33 -22.89 -11.80
C ASP A 597 11.66 -22.54 -11.10
N ASP A 598 11.90 -21.27 -10.78
CA ASP A 598 13.09 -20.87 -10.04
C ASP A 598 13.07 -21.44 -8.60
N ILE A 599 14.26 -21.65 -8.03
CA ILE A 599 14.43 -22.07 -6.62
C ILE A 599 14.26 -20.87 -5.68
N SER A 600 14.76 -19.71 -6.11
CA SER A 600 14.64 -18.41 -5.46
C SER A 600 14.59 -17.31 -6.53
N SER A 601 13.89 -16.21 -6.23
CA SER A 601 13.55 -15.18 -7.20
C SER A 601 14.80 -14.57 -7.88
N GLN A 602 14.78 -14.55 -9.21
CA GLN A 602 15.85 -13.99 -10.03
C GLN A 602 15.44 -12.60 -10.55
N PRO A 603 16.26 -11.54 -10.39
CA PRO A 603 15.87 -10.20 -10.85
C PRO A 603 15.73 -10.12 -12.38
N LYS A 604 16.52 -10.94 -13.10
CA LYS A 604 16.63 -10.91 -14.58
C LYS A 604 15.80 -11.97 -15.31
N HIS A 605 15.15 -12.89 -14.59
CA HIS A 605 14.37 -13.99 -15.16
C HIS A 605 12.97 -14.02 -14.54
N GLY A 606 11.94 -14.13 -15.37
CA GLY A 606 10.55 -14.01 -14.92
C GLY A 606 9.58 -13.68 -16.05
N TYR A 607 8.66 -12.77 -15.78
CA TYR A 607 7.63 -12.31 -16.71
C TYR A 607 7.59 -10.77 -16.79
N TYR A 608 6.89 -10.26 -17.79
CA TYR A 608 6.36 -8.89 -17.79
C TYR A 608 5.00 -8.84 -17.07
N PRO A 609 4.55 -7.68 -16.56
CA PRO A 609 3.25 -7.57 -15.91
C PRO A 609 2.07 -7.77 -16.88
N ASP A 610 0.95 -8.25 -16.34
CA ASP A 610 -0.33 -8.37 -17.03
C ASP A 610 -1.01 -7.01 -17.18
N GLU A 611 -0.83 -6.41 -18.35
CA GLU A 611 -1.46 -5.15 -18.75
C GLU A 611 -2.97 -5.26 -19.03
N THR A 612 -3.56 -6.47 -19.00
CA THR A 612 -5.00 -6.66 -19.31
C THR A 612 -5.89 -6.62 -18.07
N ARG A 613 -5.30 -6.79 -16.88
CA ARG A 613 -5.98 -6.84 -15.58
C ARG A 613 -5.37 -5.81 -14.63
N THR A 614 -6.22 -5.24 -13.78
CA THR A 614 -5.73 -4.46 -12.63
C THR A 614 -5.60 -5.36 -11.42
N CYS A 615 -4.83 -4.95 -10.41
CA CYS A 615 -4.79 -5.63 -9.11
C CYS A 615 -4.84 -4.63 -7.96
N SER A 616 -5.28 -5.08 -6.79
CA SER A 616 -5.39 -4.26 -5.58
C SER A 616 -5.27 -5.12 -4.32
N VAL A 617 -5.06 -4.46 -3.18
CA VAL A 617 -5.18 -5.09 -1.85
C VAL A 617 -6.37 -4.48 -1.14
N ARG A 618 -7.27 -5.32 -0.67
CA ARG A 618 -8.47 -4.92 0.06
C ARG A 618 -8.19 -4.83 1.56
N PHE A 619 -7.81 -5.95 2.16
CA PHE A 619 -7.49 -6.04 3.58
C PHE A 619 -6.03 -6.46 3.82
N VAL A 620 -5.39 -5.86 4.83
CA VAL A 620 -4.07 -6.27 5.34
C VAL A 620 -4.17 -6.53 6.86
N GLY A 621 -4.11 -7.79 7.26
CA GLY A 621 -4.23 -8.25 8.65
C GLY A 621 -2.92 -8.76 9.25
N LEU A 622 -2.31 -7.97 10.13
CA LEU A 622 -0.98 -8.24 10.68
C LEU A 622 -1.04 -8.63 12.16
N PHE A 623 -0.45 -9.77 12.51
CA PHE A 623 -0.16 -10.16 13.88
C PHE A 623 1.30 -9.83 14.20
N ASP A 624 1.49 -8.83 15.05
CA ASP A 624 2.73 -8.47 15.74
C ASP A 624 3.98 -8.49 14.85
N THR A 625 4.02 -7.58 13.86
CA THR A 625 5.08 -7.53 12.85
C THR A 625 6.46 -7.40 13.48
N VAL A 626 7.36 -8.28 13.04
CA VAL A 626 8.79 -8.25 13.39
C VAL A 626 9.60 -8.22 12.10
N GLY A 627 10.08 -7.04 11.73
CA GLY A 627 11.23 -6.91 10.83
C GLY A 627 12.51 -7.42 11.50
N SER A 628 13.42 -8.02 10.71
CA SER A 628 14.76 -8.56 11.06
C SER A 628 15.20 -9.58 9.98
N PHE A 629 15.11 -9.23 8.70
CA PHE A 629 15.78 -10.00 7.65
C PHE A 629 17.29 -9.72 7.72
N TYR A 630 18.12 -10.72 7.36
CA TYR A 630 19.59 -10.69 7.42
C TYR A 630 20.20 -10.63 8.83
N LEU A 631 19.69 -9.81 9.75
CA LEU A 631 20.19 -9.68 11.12
C LEU A 631 19.04 -9.58 12.14
N ALA A 632 19.17 -10.26 13.28
CA ALA A 632 18.17 -10.21 14.34
C ALA A 632 18.24 -8.88 15.14
N GLY A 633 17.12 -8.15 15.18
CA GLY A 633 16.91 -7.00 16.07
C GLY A 633 17.42 -5.65 15.55
N ASN A 634 17.63 -5.48 14.25
CA ASN A 634 17.86 -4.19 13.57
C ASN A 634 16.65 -3.80 12.70
N ASN A 635 16.73 -2.61 12.07
CA ASN A 635 15.75 -2.06 11.12
C ASN A 635 16.35 -1.97 9.70
N ASP A 636 17.25 -2.89 9.35
CA ASP A 636 17.85 -2.99 8.01
C ASP A 636 17.48 -4.36 7.45
N GLU A 637 16.43 -4.32 6.63
CA GLU A 637 15.73 -5.48 6.06
C GLU A 637 16.32 -5.91 4.71
N GLY A 638 17.42 -5.25 4.28
CA GLY A 638 18.12 -5.47 3.03
C GLY A 638 17.24 -5.24 1.81
N ASN A 639 16.70 -6.33 1.26
CA ASN A 639 15.86 -6.33 0.06
C ASN A 639 14.36 -6.19 0.40
N PHE A 640 13.93 -6.48 1.62
CA PHE A 640 12.51 -6.53 1.97
C PHE A 640 11.98 -5.16 2.40
N GLU A 641 10.95 -4.68 1.71
CA GLU A 641 10.32 -3.37 1.97
C GLU A 641 9.12 -3.50 2.92
N LEU A 642 9.23 -2.92 4.12
CA LEU A 642 8.19 -2.98 5.14
C LEU A 642 7.31 -1.72 5.19
N GLY A 643 7.74 -0.60 4.62
CA GLY A 643 6.95 0.64 4.60
C GLY A 643 5.61 0.48 3.89
N LEU A 644 4.51 0.78 4.57
CA LEU A 644 3.17 0.76 3.96
C LEU A 644 2.70 2.17 3.64
N ASP A 645 2.59 2.48 2.34
CA ASP A 645 1.98 3.73 1.86
C ASP A 645 0.48 3.80 2.21
N THR A 646 -0.03 5.02 2.40
CA THR A 646 -1.45 5.25 2.78
C THR A 646 -2.47 4.72 1.77
N SER A 647 -2.11 4.59 0.49
CA SER A 647 -2.96 4.04 -0.57
C SER A 647 -2.76 2.54 -0.83
N CYS A 648 -1.98 1.84 -0.01
CA CYS A 648 -1.57 0.47 -0.28
C CYS A 648 -2.69 -0.58 -0.15
N ALA A 649 -3.74 -0.29 0.63
CA ALA A 649 -4.93 -1.13 0.77
C ALA A 649 -6.15 -0.32 1.24
N GLU A 650 -7.36 -0.85 1.05
CA GLU A 650 -8.59 -0.24 1.58
C GLU A 650 -8.61 -0.21 3.11
N ARG A 651 -8.03 -1.23 3.77
CA ARG A 651 -7.90 -1.30 5.22
C ARG A 651 -6.63 -2.05 5.65
N VAL A 652 -5.84 -1.44 6.52
CA VAL A 652 -4.67 -2.05 7.16
C VAL A 652 -4.90 -2.15 8.66
N PHE A 653 -4.79 -3.35 9.23
CA PHE A 653 -5.01 -3.61 10.65
C PHE A 653 -3.88 -4.45 11.25
N GLN A 654 -3.30 -3.97 12.35
CA GLN A 654 -2.25 -4.66 13.10
C GLN A 654 -2.67 -4.90 14.56
N ILE A 655 -2.45 -6.11 15.06
CA ILE A 655 -2.51 -6.42 16.49
C ILE A 655 -1.09 -6.57 17.03
N SER A 656 -0.74 -5.83 18.08
CA SER A 656 0.58 -5.85 18.71
C SER A 656 0.58 -6.47 20.11
N ALA A 657 1.70 -7.10 20.48
CA ALA A 657 1.91 -7.79 21.75
C ALA A 657 2.45 -6.85 22.85
N HIS A 658 1.69 -6.65 23.91
CA HIS A 658 2.08 -5.80 25.05
C HIS A 658 3.20 -6.39 25.94
N HIS A 659 3.27 -7.73 26.04
CA HIS A 659 4.20 -8.44 26.94
C HIS A 659 5.40 -9.07 26.20
N GLU A 660 5.68 -8.61 24.98
CA GLU A 660 6.90 -8.96 24.26
C GLU A 660 8.03 -7.96 24.59
N TYR A 661 9.17 -8.48 25.04
CA TYR A 661 10.31 -7.69 25.53
C TYR A 661 11.66 -8.20 25.02
N ARG A 662 11.67 -9.23 24.16
CA ARG A 662 12.88 -9.80 23.59
C ARG A 662 13.48 -8.83 22.56
N LYS A 663 14.79 -8.61 22.68
CA LYS A 663 15.61 -7.75 21.82
C LYS A 663 15.51 -8.14 20.34
N ASN A 664 15.40 -9.44 20.06
CA ASN A 664 15.32 -9.99 18.71
C ASN A 664 13.89 -9.98 18.13
N PHE A 665 12.91 -9.40 18.85
CA PHE A 665 11.50 -9.27 18.44
C PHE A 665 11.04 -7.79 18.52
N PRO A 666 11.76 -6.85 17.85
CA PRO A 666 11.27 -5.47 17.74
C PRO A 666 9.91 -5.45 17.03
N LEU A 667 9.01 -4.56 17.44
CA LEU A 667 7.77 -4.31 16.70
C LEU A 667 8.06 -3.36 15.54
N THR A 668 7.64 -3.71 14.32
CA THR A 668 7.48 -2.72 13.24
C THR A 668 6.03 -2.23 13.30
N SER A 669 5.80 -1.03 13.84
CA SER A 669 4.47 -0.44 14.01
C SER A 669 3.87 -0.02 12.66
N LEU A 670 2.56 0.25 12.66
CA LEU A 670 1.89 1.03 11.62
C LEU A 670 2.00 2.55 11.84
N LEU A 671 2.36 3.00 13.05
CA LEU A 671 2.54 4.41 13.37
C LEU A 671 3.72 5.00 12.57
N PRO A 672 3.50 6.06 11.76
CA PRO A 672 4.58 6.83 11.15
C PRO A 672 5.34 7.65 12.20
N SER A 673 6.48 8.22 11.81
CA SER A 673 7.35 9.03 12.69
C SER A 673 6.68 10.29 13.27
N ASP A 674 5.58 10.76 12.68
CA ASP A 674 4.78 11.88 13.18
C ASP A 674 3.73 11.49 14.24
N GLY A 675 3.50 10.18 14.42
CA GLY A 675 2.60 9.60 15.40
C GLY A 675 1.11 9.60 15.01
N ILE A 676 0.76 9.83 13.75
CA ILE A 676 -0.65 9.86 13.29
C ILE A 676 -0.90 8.71 12.32
N LEU A 677 -1.82 7.81 12.67
CA LEU A 677 -2.25 6.76 11.74
C LEU A 677 -3.11 7.34 10.60
N PRO A 678 -2.89 6.89 9.34
CA PRO A 678 -3.86 7.09 8.26
C PRO A 678 -5.26 6.59 8.62
N SER A 679 -6.32 7.18 8.05
CA SER A 679 -7.71 6.82 8.39
C SER A 679 -8.13 5.39 8.04
N ASN A 680 -7.40 4.74 7.13
CA ASN A 680 -7.55 3.32 6.78
C ASN A 680 -6.60 2.39 7.57
N PHE A 681 -5.77 2.92 8.46
CA PHE A 681 -4.77 2.17 9.24
C PHE A 681 -5.17 2.10 10.72
N TYR A 682 -5.05 0.92 11.33
CA TYR A 682 -5.49 0.67 12.69
C TYR A 682 -4.48 -0.23 13.42
N GLU A 683 -3.94 0.19 14.57
CA GLU A 683 -3.06 -0.63 15.40
C GLU A 683 -3.65 -0.81 16.81
N GLU A 684 -3.91 -2.04 17.21
CA GLU A 684 -4.45 -2.40 18.52
C GLU A 684 -3.40 -3.12 19.38
N VAL A 685 -3.49 -2.94 20.70
CA VAL A 685 -2.52 -3.49 21.67
C VAL A 685 -3.20 -4.53 22.55
N PHE A 686 -2.86 -5.80 22.34
CA PHE A 686 -3.45 -6.94 23.04
C PHE A 686 -2.56 -7.46 24.16
N ALA A 687 -3.20 -8.09 25.14
CA ALA A 687 -2.52 -8.83 26.20
C ALA A 687 -1.83 -10.08 25.64
N GLY A 688 -0.52 -10.18 25.87
CA GLY A 688 0.24 -11.39 25.55
C GLY A 688 1.66 -11.06 25.09
N CYS A 689 2.52 -12.07 25.01
CA CYS A 689 3.77 -11.98 24.23
C CYS A 689 3.50 -12.29 22.74
N HIS A 690 4.54 -12.27 21.91
CA HIS A 690 4.45 -12.44 20.46
C HIS A 690 3.57 -13.63 19.99
N THR A 691 3.78 -14.81 20.58
CA THR A 691 3.06 -16.05 20.21
C THR A 691 1.70 -16.19 20.93
N ASP A 692 1.43 -15.39 21.96
CA ASP A 692 0.06 -15.21 22.48
C ASP A 692 -0.81 -14.39 21.51
N ILE A 693 -0.20 -13.56 20.64
CA ILE A 693 -0.92 -12.79 19.62
C ILE A 693 -1.08 -13.57 18.32
N GLY A 694 0.01 -14.14 17.80
CA GLY A 694 -0.02 -14.90 16.54
C GLY A 694 -0.51 -16.34 16.67
N GLY A 695 -0.64 -16.88 17.88
CA GLY A 695 -0.82 -18.31 18.10
C GLY A 695 0.46 -19.11 17.86
N GLY A 696 0.44 -20.40 18.20
CA GLY A 696 1.57 -21.33 18.04
C GLY A 696 1.93 -22.12 19.31
N TYR A 697 1.47 -21.67 20.50
CA TYR A 697 1.72 -22.39 21.74
C TYR A 697 0.84 -23.65 21.89
N PRO A 698 1.39 -24.77 22.39
CA PRO A 698 0.64 -25.99 22.70
C PRO A 698 -0.37 -25.78 23.83
N SER A 699 -1.42 -26.62 23.86
CA SER A 699 -2.44 -26.63 24.93
C SER A 699 -1.92 -27.27 26.20
N LYS A 700 -2.52 -26.93 27.36
CA LYS A 700 -2.12 -27.48 28.68
C LYS A 700 -2.11 -29.01 28.73
N GLU A 701 -2.97 -29.68 27.98
CA GLU A 701 -3.01 -31.16 27.90
C GLU A 701 -1.70 -31.74 27.35
N GLN A 702 -1.01 -31.04 26.46
CA GLN A 702 0.25 -31.52 25.88
C GLN A 702 1.37 -31.58 26.94
N TYR A 703 1.34 -30.77 28.00
CA TYR A 703 2.53 -30.46 28.82
C TYR A 703 3.07 -31.64 29.65
N ALA A 704 2.23 -32.66 29.87
CA ALA A 704 2.56 -33.90 30.57
C ALA A 704 2.46 -35.15 29.65
N LYS A 705 2.40 -34.95 28.32
CA LYS A 705 2.12 -36.01 27.34
C LYS A 705 3.25 -37.03 27.21
N GLN A 706 3.01 -38.25 27.68
CA GLN A 706 3.97 -39.34 27.60
C GLN A 706 4.10 -39.93 26.18
N GLY A 707 5.21 -40.61 25.92
CA GLY A 707 5.46 -41.30 24.65
C GLY A 707 5.95 -40.40 23.50
N LEU A 708 6.25 -39.13 23.78
CA LEU A 708 6.89 -38.21 22.84
C LEU A 708 8.40 -38.50 22.67
N PRO A 709 9.01 -38.13 21.53
CA PRO A 709 10.46 -38.15 21.33
C PRO A 709 11.26 -37.46 22.45
N GLU A 710 12.40 -38.05 22.83
CA GLU A 710 13.22 -37.61 23.97
C GLU A 710 13.67 -36.14 23.87
N ARG A 711 13.87 -35.63 22.65
CA ARG A 711 14.23 -34.21 22.37
C ARG A 711 13.27 -33.18 22.97
N TYR A 712 12.01 -33.54 23.22
CA TYR A 712 11.01 -32.64 23.76
C TYR A 712 11.09 -32.48 25.30
N GLY A 713 11.81 -33.37 25.99
CA GLY A 713 11.97 -33.35 27.46
C GLY A 713 10.71 -33.78 28.23
N MET A 714 10.84 -33.97 29.55
CA MET A 714 9.70 -34.21 30.47
C MET A 714 9.97 -33.54 31.83
N PRO A 715 9.16 -32.56 32.28
CA PRO A 715 8.05 -31.94 31.56
C PRO A 715 8.53 -31.29 30.26
N LEU A 716 7.59 -31.05 29.32
CA LEU A 716 7.89 -30.27 28.12
C LEU A 716 8.44 -28.91 28.57
N SER A 717 9.62 -28.52 28.09
CA SER A 717 10.33 -27.32 28.57
C SER A 717 9.76 -26.02 27.99
N ALA A 718 9.08 -26.12 26.84
CA ALA A 718 8.20 -25.07 26.35
C ALA A 718 6.96 -24.96 27.24
N THR A 719 6.42 -23.75 27.38
CA THR A 719 5.10 -23.42 27.97
C THR A 719 4.87 -23.56 29.48
N TYR A 720 5.94 -23.67 30.28
CA TYR A 720 5.85 -23.35 31.71
C TYR A 720 6.51 -22.00 32.02
N ASN A 721 5.83 -21.16 32.79
CA ASN A 721 6.44 -20.03 33.45
C ASN A 721 7.03 -20.48 34.80
N ARG A 722 8.19 -19.96 35.21
CA ARG A 722 8.75 -20.24 36.54
C ARG A 722 8.23 -19.24 37.56
N GLU A 723 7.93 -19.73 38.76
CA GLU A 723 7.57 -18.93 39.93
C GLU A 723 8.46 -19.33 41.11
N LEU A 724 9.27 -18.38 41.60
CA LEU A 724 10.18 -18.60 42.73
C LEU A 724 9.39 -18.69 44.03
N ILE A 725 9.44 -19.85 44.70
CA ILE A 725 8.72 -20.11 45.95
C ILE A 725 9.61 -19.85 47.18
N LYS A 726 10.85 -20.34 47.16
CA LYS A 726 11.79 -20.23 48.28
C LYS A 726 13.25 -20.30 47.82
N THR A 727 14.16 -19.86 48.69
CA THR A 727 15.61 -20.03 48.53
C THR A 727 16.24 -20.61 49.78
N GLU A 728 17.38 -21.28 49.64
CA GLU A 728 18.11 -21.93 50.72
C GLU A 728 19.62 -21.80 50.47
N SER A 729 20.41 -21.49 51.50
CA SER A 729 21.86 -21.35 51.36
C SER A 729 22.58 -22.58 51.89
N ILE A 730 23.34 -23.25 51.03
CA ILE A 730 24.20 -24.39 51.36
C ILE A 730 25.68 -24.00 51.50
N ARG A 731 25.97 -22.70 51.61
CA ARG A 731 27.33 -22.14 51.64
C ARG A 731 28.16 -22.65 52.81
N GLU A 732 27.56 -22.80 53.99
CA GLU A 732 28.27 -23.27 55.19
C GLU A 732 28.63 -24.76 55.06
N ASP A 733 27.72 -25.58 54.52
CA ASP A 733 27.93 -27.01 54.29
C ASP A 733 28.99 -27.30 53.21
N ILE A 734 29.08 -26.42 52.19
CA ILE A 734 30.15 -26.41 51.19
C ILE A 734 31.48 -25.96 51.81
N GLN A 735 31.49 -24.92 52.64
CA GLN A 735 32.71 -24.42 53.31
C GLN A 735 33.30 -25.42 54.32
N ALA A 736 32.48 -26.32 54.88
CA ALA A 736 32.93 -27.41 55.74
C ALA A 736 33.75 -28.50 55.01
N GLN A 737 33.78 -28.49 53.67
CA GLN A 737 34.51 -29.51 52.88
C GLN A 737 36.01 -29.18 52.76
N GLN A 738 36.85 -30.19 53.00
CA GLN A 738 38.32 -30.02 53.10
C GLN A 738 39.03 -29.64 51.79
N ASN A 739 38.39 -29.81 50.62
CA ASN A 739 38.98 -29.47 49.32
C ASN A 739 37.91 -29.19 48.25
N VAL A 740 38.31 -28.51 47.18
CA VAL A 740 37.42 -28.01 46.11
C VAL A 740 36.67 -29.13 45.36
N TYR A 741 37.29 -30.29 45.14
CA TYR A 741 36.63 -31.41 44.47
C TYR A 741 35.55 -32.05 45.35
N GLY A 742 35.82 -32.17 46.66
CA GLY A 742 34.83 -32.59 47.65
C GLY A 742 33.69 -31.59 47.78
N ALA A 743 34.00 -30.29 47.78
CA ALA A 743 33.02 -29.20 47.79
C ALA A 743 32.05 -29.26 46.60
N ALA A 744 32.56 -29.45 45.37
CA ALA A 744 31.74 -29.59 44.17
C ALA A 744 30.83 -30.84 44.22
N ALA A 745 31.41 -32.02 44.44
CA ALA A 745 30.65 -33.29 44.47
C ALA A 745 29.65 -33.37 45.64
N TYR A 746 29.87 -32.60 46.70
CA TYR A 746 28.90 -32.46 47.79
C TYR A 746 27.79 -31.47 47.45
N SER A 747 28.13 -30.35 46.81
CA SER A 747 27.16 -29.38 46.28
C SER A 747 26.19 -30.02 45.27
N ASP A 748 26.70 -30.82 44.32
CA ASP A 748 25.89 -31.55 43.34
C ASP A 748 24.93 -32.54 44.02
N ARG A 749 25.37 -33.17 45.12
CA ARG A 749 24.55 -34.10 45.91
C ARG A 749 23.43 -33.38 46.64
N LEU A 750 23.72 -32.25 47.28
CA LEU A 750 22.70 -31.43 47.96
C LEU A 750 21.68 -30.88 46.96
N HIS A 751 22.15 -30.37 45.81
CA HIS A 751 21.27 -29.91 44.73
C HIS A 751 20.36 -31.03 44.22
N LYS A 752 20.90 -32.23 43.98
CA LYS A 752 20.08 -33.40 43.60
C LYS A 752 19.05 -33.77 44.67
N GLN A 753 19.45 -33.82 45.95
CA GLN A 753 18.53 -34.12 47.05
C GLN A 753 17.40 -33.08 47.17
N ALA A 754 17.73 -31.80 47.01
CA ALA A 754 16.76 -30.71 46.96
C ALA A 754 15.80 -30.85 45.76
N GLN A 755 16.32 -31.16 44.57
CA GLN A 755 15.51 -31.38 43.36
C GLN A 755 14.59 -32.60 43.47
N ASP A 756 15.06 -33.72 44.04
CA ASP A 756 14.25 -34.93 44.24
C ASP A 756 13.13 -34.68 45.26
N ALA A 757 13.43 -33.98 46.38
CA ALA A 757 12.44 -33.60 47.38
C ALA A 757 11.42 -32.58 46.86
N TRP A 758 11.87 -31.57 46.10
CA TRP A 758 11.03 -30.53 45.52
C TRP A 758 10.10 -31.08 44.42
N ASN A 759 10.59 -32.04 43.62
CA ASN A 759 9.75 -32.78 42.69
C ASN A 759 8.61 -33.49 43.42
N LEU A 760 8.89 -34.17 44.54
CA LEU A 760 7.84 -34.82 45.33
C LEU A 760 6.83 -33.81 45.88
N GLU A 761 7.29 -32.65 46.39
CA GLU A 761 6.43 -31.57 46.89
C GLU A 761 5.50 -31.04 45.78
N CYS A 762 6.05 -30.66 44.62
CA CYS A 762 5.28 -30.12 43.49
C CYS A 762 4.26 -31.12 42.94
N ARG A 763 4.62 -32.42 42.88
CA ARG A 763 3.71 -33.47 42.42
C ARG A 763 2.45 -33.61 43.28
N THR A 764 2.50 -33.28 44.58
CA THR A 764 1.28 -33.26 45.41
C THR A 764 0.28 -32.18 45.00
N LYS A 765 0.74 -31.14 44.30
CA LYS A 765 -0.06 -30.03 43.75
C LYS A 765 -0.48 -30.28 42.29
N GLY A 766 -0.07 -31.42 41.70
CA GLY A 766 -0.21 -31.68 40.26
C GLY A 766 0.83 -30.94 39.38
N LEU A 767 1.78 -30.23 39.99
CA LEU A 767 2.77 -29.40 39.30
C LEU A 767 4.12 -30.12 39.13
N TYR A 768 4.99 -29.49 38.35
CA TYR A 768 6.41 -29.82 38.24
C TYR A 768 7.24 -28.75 38.97
N GLY A 769 8.44 -29.11 39.42
CA GLY A 769 9.33 -28.20 40.13
C GLY A 769 10.76 -28.29 39.63
N VAL A 770 11.45 -27.16 39.56
CA VAL A 770 12.88 -27.11 39.25
C VAL A 770 13.62 -26.41 40.38
N VAL A 771 14.77 -26.97 40.77
CA VAL A 771 15.70 -26.35 41.70
C VAL A 771 16.94 -25.96 40.91
N THR A 772 17.38 -24.72 41.02
CA THR A 772 18.66 -24.26 40.44
C THR A 772 19.63 -23.91 41.56
N LEU A 773 20.94 -23.91 41.25
CA LEU A 773 21.99 -23.61 42.20
C LEU A 773 22.86 -22.47 41.65
N VAL A 774 22.86 -21.32 42.32
CA VAL A 774 23.68 -20.16 41.96
C VAL A 774 24.46 -19.68 43.17
N ASN A 775 25.79 -19.65 43.08
CA ASN A 775 26.69 -19.14 44.13
C ASN A 775 26.40 -19.73 45.53
N GLY A 776 26.13 -21.03 45.62
CA GLY A 776 25.82 -21.72 46.90
C GLY A 776 24.42 -21.45 47.47
N ILE A 777 23.51 -20.88 46.67
CA ILE A 777 22.09 -20.69 47.00
C ILE A 777 21.26 -21.56 46.07
N LEU A 778 20.41 -22.41 46.63
CA LEU A 778 19.36 -23.15 45.95
C LEU A 778 18.14 -22.24 45.76
N TYR A 779 17.58 -22.24 44.55
CA TYR A 779 16.35 -21.52 44.20
C TYR A 779 15.29 -22.54 43.79
N TYR A 780 14.14 -22.52 44.46
CA TYR A 780 13.07 -23.50 44.28
C TYR A 780 11.92 -22.86 43.49
N TYR A 781 11.71 -23.31 42.26
CA TYR A 781 10.67 -22.80 41.36
C TYR A 781 9.55 -23.83 41.16
N GLU A 782 8.31 -23.37 41.24
CA GLU A 782 7.17 -24.08 40.65
C GLU A 782 7.09 -23.75 39.15
N LEU A 783 6.76 -24.76 38.35
CA LEU A 783 6.48 -24.61 36.93
C LEU A 783 4.98 -24.45 36.73
N GLN A 784 4.54 -23.22 36.46
CA GLN A 784 3.13 -22.89 36.24
C GLN A 784 2.75 -23.14 34.77
N PRO A 785 1.78 -24.03 34.49
CA PRO A 785 1.29 -24.25 33.13
C PRO A 785 0.46 -23.06 32.67
N ILE A 786 0.72 -22.59 31.46
CA ILE A 786 0.02 -21.44 30.84
C ILE A 786 -1.05 -21.95 29.88
N SER A 787 -2.16 -21.22 29.72
CA SER A 787 -3.22 -21.54 28.77
C SER A 787 -2.92 -20.95 27.40
N ASN A 788 -3.08 -21.72 26.31
CA ASN A 788 -2.97 -21.16 24.96
C ASN A 788 -4.23 -20.42 24.50
N ALA A 789 -5.29 -20.43 25.32
CA ALA A 789 -6.59 -19.84 25.03
C ALA A 789 -6.57 -18.32 24.77
N LEU A 790 -5.59 -17.60 25.32
CA LEU A 790 -5.45 -16.15 25.13
C LEU A 790 -5.34 -15.77 23.64
N SER A 791 -4.74 -16.64 22.82
CA SER A 791 -4.55 -16.40 21.38
C SER A 791 -5.81 -16.49 20.53
N ALA A 792 -6.95 -16.90 21.08
CA ALA A 792 -8.25 -16.85 20.39
C ALA A 792 -8.84 -15.42 20.34
N LEU A 793 -8.54 -14.56 21.31
CA LEU A 793 -9.02 -13.18 21.35
C LEU A 793 -8.53 -12.33 20.16
N PRO A 794 -7.22 -12.31 19.81
CA PRO A 794 -6.74 -11.60 18.63
C PRO A 794 -7.19 -12.26 17.31
N LEU A 795 -7.45 -13.57 17.29
CA LEU A 795 -8.04 -14.25 16.13
C LEU A 795 -9.44 -13.72 15.82
N GLU A 796 -10.33 -13.68 16.82
CA GLU A 796 -11.69 -13.17 16.66
C GLU A 796 -11.71 -11.68 16.29
N ARG A 797 -10.81 -10.86 16.87
CA ARG A 797 -10.71 -9.45 16.48
C ARG A 797 -10.19 -9.25 15.05
N MET A 798 -9.26 -10.08 14.59
CA MET A 798 -8.78 -10.06 13.20
C MET A 798 -9.90 -10.43 12.23
N LYS A 799 -10.72 -11.45 12.56
CA LYS A 799 -11.90 -11.81 11.76
C LYS A 799 -12.87 -10.64 11.63
N GLN A 800 -13.26 -10.04 12.76
CA GLN A 800 -14.17 -8.90 12.82
C GLN A 800 -13.68 -7.70 11.98
N GLN A 801 -12.37 -7.44 11.96
CA GLN A 801 -11.78 -6.35 11.16
C GLN A 801 -11.74 -6.65 9.66
N ALA A 802 -11.57 -7.93 9.29
CA ALA A 802 -11.63 -8.39 7.90
C ALA A 802 -13.07 -8.48 7.36
N GLU A 803 -14.05 -8.83 8.21
CA GLU A 803 -15.48 -8.81 7.89
C GLU A 803 -15.96 -7.42 7.46
N VAL A 804 -15.43 -6.37 8.10
CA VAL A 804 -15.71 -4.97 7.76
C VAL A 804 -15.15 -4.58 6.39
N ALA A 805 -14.07 -5.24 5.94
CA ALA A 805 -13.56 -5.15 4.58
C ALA A 805 -14.24 -6.15 3.61
N GLY A 806 -15.26 -6.89 4.05
CA GLY A 806 -16.04 -7.81 3.22
C GLY A 806 -15.45 -9.21 3.07
N VAL A 807 -14.63 -9.69 4.01
CA VAL A 807 -14.29 -11.12 4.10
C VAL A 807 -15.43 -11.87 4.79
N ASN A 808 -15.98 -12.89 4.13
CA ASN A 808 -17.08 -13.70 4.66
C ASN A 808 -16.55 -15.08 5.13
N TRP A 809 -16.15 -15.18 6.39
CA TRP A 809 -15.49 -16.37 6.94
C TRP A 809 -16.39 -17.60 7.03
N ASP A 810 -15.82 -18.78 6.79
CA ASP A 810 -16.48 -20.07 6.99
C ASP A 810 -16.32 -20.53 8.45
N ASP A 811 -17.07 -19.89 9.36
CA ASP A 811 -17.03 -20.15 10.80
C ASP A 811 -17.36 -21.60 11.18
N GLU A 812 -18.07 -22.35 10.33
CA GLU A 812 -18.35 -23.78 10.59
C GLU A 812 -17.08 -24.64 10.54
N LYS A 813 -16.04 -24.20 9.84
CA LYS A 813 -14.71 -24.84 9.79
C LYS A 813 -13.77 -24.42 10.92
N LEU A 814 -14.12 -23.41 11.71
CA LEU A 814 -13.20 -22.80 12.68
C LEU A 814 -12.84 -23.73 13.84
N ALA A 815 -11.67 -24.35 13.75
CA ALA A 815 -11.03 -25.02 14.88
C ALA A 815 -10.28 -23.99 15.74
N TYR A 816 -10.83 -23.65 16.90
CA TYR A 816 -10.13 -22.85 17.91
C TYR A 816 -8.99 -23.62 18.58
N GLN A 817 -8.14 -22.88 19.30
CA GLN A 817 -7.20 -23.41 20.29
C GLN A 817 -7.94 -24.34 21.27
N GLN A 818 -7.28 -25.44 21.67
CA GLN A 818 -7.93 -26.45 22.51
C GLN A 818 -8.32 -25.90 23.89
N ASP A 819 -7.46 -25.12 24.55
CA ASP A 819 -7.78 -24.55 25.87
C ASP A 819 -8.93 -23.53 25.77
N PHE A 820 -9.10 -22.84 24.62
CA PHE A 820 -10.24 -21.95 24.36
C PHE A 820 -11.53 -22.72 24.05
N SER A 821 -11.43 -23.83 23.32
CA SER A 821 -12.56 -24.74 23.04
C SER A 821 -13.07 -25.42 24.31
N GLN A 822 -12.21 -25.56 25.33
CA GLN A 822 -12.49 -26.27 26.58
C GLN A 822 -12.08 -25.42 27.80
N LEU A 823 -12.65 -24.19 27.90
CA LEU A 823 -12.39 -23.27 29.00
C LEU A 823 -12.62 -23.95 30.36
N THR A 824 -11.58 -23.99 31.19
CA THR A 824 -11.61 -24.61 32.52
C THR A 824 -10.91 -23.72 33.55
N GLY A 825 -11.35 -23.82 34.82
CA GLY A 825 -10.78 -22.99 35.90
C GLY A 825 -10.95 -21.51 35.62
N ASN A 826 -9.85 -20.75 35.70
CA ASN A 826 -9.86 -19.31 35.48
C ASN A 826 -10.10 -18.92 34.01
N ASP A 827 -9.78 -19.79 33.04
CA ASP A 827 -9.93 -19.51 31.60
C ASP A 827 -11.37 -19.17 31.20
N VAL A 828 -12.38 -19.58 31.98
CA VAL A 828 -13.78 -19.19 31.77
C VAL A 828 -13.96 -17.67 31.68
N ALA A 829 -13.11 -16.88 32.35
CA ALA A 829 -13.12 -15.41 32.26
C ALA A 829 -12.65 -14.86 30.89
N LEU A 830 -11.88 -15.63 30.10
CA LEU A 830 -11.47 -15.23 28.74
C LEU A 830 -12.67 -15.05 27.80
N LYS A 831 -13.77 -15.79 28.01
CA LYS A 831 -15.00 -15.61 27.22
C LYS A 831 -15.57 -14.21 27.41
N THR A 832 -15.75 -13.77 28.66
CA THR A 832 -16.26 -12.43 28.97
C THR A 832 -15.27 -11.34 28.54
N LEU A 833 -13.96 -11.60 28.62
CA LEU A 833 -12.96 -10.68 28.09
C LEU A 833 -13.06 -10.57 26.55
N ASN A 834 -13.25 -11.67 25.83
CA ASN A 834 -13.44 -11.64 24.37
C ASN A 834 -14.70 -10.85 23.98
N GLU A 835 -15.83 -11.12 24.62
CA GLU A 835 -17.09 -10.38 24.43
C GLU A 835 -16.90 -8.86 24.68
N LYS A 836 -16.18 -8.51 25.76
CA LYS A 836 -15.84 -7.12 26.11
C LYS A 836 -14.94 -6.44 25.08
N LEU A 837 -13.97 -7.17 24.50
CA LEU A 837 -13.04 -6.65 23.48
C LEU A 837 -13.70 -6.49 22.11
N LEU A 838 -14.48 -7.48 21.65
CA LEU A 838 -15.22 -7.41 20.38
C LEU A 838 -16.28 -6.29 20.37
N ALA A 839 -16.79 -5.90 21.54
CA ALA A 839 -17.69 -4.75 21.71
C ALA A 839 -16.99 -3.38 21.67
N GLN A 840 -15.65 -3.30 21.63
CA GLN A 840 -14.94 -2.03 21.49
C GLN A 840 -14.98 -1.53 20.04
N PRO A 841 -15.07 -0.20 19.80
CA PRO A 841 -14.94 0.38 18.47
C PRO A 841 -13.71 -0.13 17.72
N LEU A 842 -13.82 -0.33 16.41
CA LEU A 842 -12.74 -0.89 15.59
C LEU A 842 -11.49 -0.01 15.65
N GLY A 843 -10.33 -0.59 15.98
CA GLY A 843 -9.07 0.13 16.11
C GLY A 843 -8.81 0.78 17.48
N SER A 844 -9.67 0.57 18.48
CA SER A 844 -9.56 1.22 19.80
C SER A 844 -9.01 0.33 20.92
N ILE A 845 -8.73 -0.96 20.69
CA ILE A 845 -8.28 -1.84 21.78
C ILE A 845 -6.88 -1.46 22.29
N ALA A 846 -6.83 -1.07 23.56
CA ALA A 846 -5.64 -0.64 24.29
C ALA A 846 -5.59 -1.33 25.68
N PRO A 847 -4.46 -1.24 26.42
CA PRO A 847 -4.27 -1.94 27.69
C PRO A 847 -5.36 -1.68 28.75
N THR A 848 -5.93 -0.49 28.77
CA THR A 848 -7.07 -0.11 29.64
C THR A 848 -8.28 -1.03 29.51
N HIS A 849 -8.47 -1.70 28.37
CA HIS A 849 -9.61 -2.57 28.12
C HIS A 849 -9.45 -4.00 28.67
N TRP A 850 -8.23 -4.43 29.00
CA TRP A 850 -7.95 -5.80 29.49
C TRP A 850 -7.07 -5.87 30.75
N GLN A 851 -6.48 -4.75 31.20
CA GLN A 851 -5.51 -4.76 32.30
C GLN A 851 -6.10 -5.23 33.64
N GLY A 852 -7.40 -5.05 33.88
CA GLY A 852 -8.07 -5.55 35.09
C GLY A 852 -8.06 -7.08 35.14
N GLU A 853 -8.52 -7.71 34.07
CA GLU A 853 -8.57 -9.16 33.90
C GLU A 853 -7.15 -9.77 33.92
N ILE A 854 -6.20 -9.14 33.23
CA ILE A 854 -4.78 -9.56 33.24
C ILE A 854 -4.11 -9.40 34.60
N SER A 855 -4.47 -8.38 35.38
CA SER A 855 -3.95 -8.23 36.75
C SER A 855 -4.43 -9.34 37.69
N GLN A 856 -5.59 -9.93 37.40
CA GLN A 856 -6.18 -11.00 38.19
C GLN A 856 -5.72 -12.40 37.73
N TYR A 857 -5.66 -12.64 36.42
CA TYR A 857 -5.50 -13.99 35.84
C TYR A 857 -4.25 -14.15 34.94
N GLY A 858 -3.54 -13.06 34.61
CA GLY A 858 -2.46 -13.07 33.61
C GLY A 858 -1.29 -14.02 33.91
N LYS A 859 -1.12 -14.46 35.17
CA LYS A 859 -0.16 -15.51 35.54
C LYS A 859 -0.41 -16.85 34.85
N GLU A 860 -1.66 -17.16 34.53
CA GLU A 860 -2.10 -18.42 33.89
C GLU A 860 -2.30 -18.26 32.37
N TRP A 861 -2.28 -17.04 31.83
CA TRP A 861 -2.61 -16.77 30.42
C TRP A 861 -1.46 -16.20 29.58
N ILE A 862 -0.50 -15.50 30.20
CA ILE A 862 0.59 -14.85 29.47
C ILE A 862 1.85 -15.70 29.52
N HIS A 863 2.31 -16.15 28.35
CA HIS A 863 3.58 -16.82 28.22
C HIS A 863 4.73 -15.82 28.37
N ARG A 864 5.80 -16.23 29.07
CA ARG A 864 7.01 -15.41 29.24
C ARG A 864 8.19 -16.06 28.50
N PRO A 865 8.39 -15.80 27.20
CA PRO A 865 9.47 -16.44 26.43
C PRO A 865 10.88 -16.07 26.94
N HIS A 866 10.99 -14.99 27.72
CA HIS A 866 12.21 -14.56 28.41
C HIS A 866 12.33 -15.07 29.86
N ASP A 867 11.44 -15.96 30.33
CA ASP A 867 11.35 -16.42 31.73
C ASP A 867 12.68 -16.99 32.26
N ALA A 868 13.41 -17.73 31.44
CA ALA A 868 14.71 -18.28 31.82
C ALA A 868 15.76 -17.21 32.19
N LEU A 869 15.66 -15.99 31.61
CA LEU A 869 16.62 -14.90 31.82
C LEU A 869 16.28 -13.96 32.98
N ILE A 870 15.10 -14.12 33.58
CA ILE A 870 14.66 -13.35 34.75
C ILE A 870 14.61 -14.18 36.04
N ASN A 871 14.84 -15.49 35.95
CA ASN A 871 14.92 -16.42 37.06
C ASN A 871 16.36 -16.93 37.23
N ALA A 872 16.95 -16.76 38.41
CA ALA A 872 18.36 -17.06 38.65
C ALA A 872 18.71 -18.55 38.44
N GLY A 873 19.73 -18.80 37.61
CA GLY A 873 20.26 -20.14 37.35
C GLY A 873 19.39 -20.98 36.41
N CYS A 874 18.41 -20.34 35.76
CA CYS A 874 17.56 -20.94 34.75
C CYS A 874 18.06 -20.65 33.33
N GLU A 875 18.94 -19.67 33.16
CA GLU A 875 19.44 -19.23 31.87
C GLU A 875 20.35 -20.26 31.20
N THR A 876 20.07 -20.58 29.93
CA THR A 876 21.03 -21.30 29.07
C THR A 876 21.76 -20.33 28.14
N ALA A 877 22.82 -20.83 27.49
CA ALA A 877 23.51 -20.08 26.45
C ALA A 877 22.60 -19.76 25.24
N MET A 878 21.65 -20.65 24.91
CA MET A 878 20.67 -20.42 23.84
C MET A 878 19.59 -19.42 24.26
N ASP A 879 19.07 -19.50 25.49
CA ASP A 879 18.13 -18.49 26.00
C ASP A 879 18.76 -17.09 25.96
N SER A 880 20.04 -16.99 26.34
CA SER A 880 20.79 -15.73 26.36
C SER A 880 21.04 -15.16 24.95
N LEU A 881 20.98 -16.00 23.90
CA LEU A 881 21.13 -15.59 22.51
C LEU A 881 19.79 -15.20 21.88
N VAL A 882 18.76 -16.03 22.07
CA VAL A 882 17.47 -15.92 21.37
C VAL A 882 16.47 -15.04 22.14
N ASN A 883 16.39 -15.20 23.46
CA ASN A 883 15.36 -14.60 24.31
C ASN A 883 15.86 -13.41 25.14
N ALA A 884 17.06 -12.88 24.84
CA ALA A 884 17.65 -11.70 25.46
C ALA A 884 16.65 -10.53 25.53
N VAL A 885 16.53 -9.84 26.67
CA VAL A 885 15.55 -8.76 26.88
C VAL A 885 16.14 -7.37 26.74
N THR A 886 15.33 -6.43 26.27
CA THR A 886 15.63 -4.99 26.32
C THR A 886 15.10 -4.38 27.63
N LYS A 887 15.89 -3.47 28.23
CA LYS A 887 15.58 -2.83 29.52
C LYS A 887 15.81 -1.33 29.46
N GLU A 888 14.91 -0.57 30.08
CA GLU A 888 15.10 0.85 30.39
C GLU A 888 15.08 1.02 31.92
N GLY A 889 16.26 1.30 32.49
CA GLY A 889 16.47 1.20 33.92
C GLY A 889 16.17 -0.22 34.44
N ASN A 890 15.20 -0.34 35.35
CA ASN A 890 14.75 -1.61 35.91
C ASN A 890 13.51 -2.21 35.22
N GLN A 891 12.92 -1.53 34.22
CA GLN A 891 11.73 -1.99 33.52
C GLN A 891 12.09 -2.70 32.21
N LEU A 892 11.35 -3.76 31.89
CA LEU A 892 11.41 -4.39 30.57
C LEU A 892 10.72 -3.46 29.57
N LYS A 893 11.29 -3.33 28.36
CA LYS A 893 10.77 -2.46 27.31
C LYS A 893 10.96 -3.13 25.95
N ARG A 894 9.95 -3.01 25.08
CA ARG A 894 10.06 -3.46 23.69
C ARG A 894 10.77 -2.41 22.83
N VAL A 895 11.55 -2.86 21.85
CA VAL A 895 12.03 -2.01 20.77
C VAL A 895 10.89 -1.85 19.76
N VAL A 896 10.65 -0.64 19.29
CA VAL A 896 9.61 -0.33 18.30
C VAL A 896 10.27 0.50 17.20
N PHE A 897 10.03 0.11 15.95
CA PHE A 897 10.32 0.86 14.74
C PHE A 897 9.01 1.39 14.14
N ASP A 898 9.09 2.52 13.48
CA ASP A 898 7.99 3.22 12.82
C ASP A 898 7.73 2.73 11.39
N ASN A 899 6.60 3.15 10.82
CA ASN A 899 6.27 2.92 9.42
C ASN A 899 6.97 3.95 8.52
N GLU A 900 8.28 3.80 8.30
CA GLU A 900 9.02 4.53 7.27
C GLU A 900 8.69 3.95 5.87
N VAL A 901 8.31 4.82 4.92
CA VAL A 901 7.91 4.49 3.53
C VAL A 901 8.88 5.12 2.54
#